data_AF-V5EVL7-F1
#
_entry.id   AF-V5EVL7-F1
#
_cell.length_a   1.000
_cell.length_b   1.000
_cell.length_c   1.000
_cell.angle_alpha   90.00
_cell.angle_beta   90.00
_cell.angle_gamma   90.00
#
_symmetry.space_group_name_H-M   'P 1'
#
loop_
_entity.id
_entity.type
_entity.pdbx_description
1 polymer ?
#
loop_
_entity_poly.entity_id
_entity_poly.type
_entity_poly.pdbx_seq_one_letter_code
_entity_poly.pdbx_strand_id
1 'polypeptide(L)'
;MPYDEADLQWLREARHSLYTLNVKEKEQSKQLRDLTNELNEHYQSTSRKGKDKSTSASDDLGTDISATTSIKEEPSSNEGNEGKQKYIAEVKKRARKVKEELEATRKQQDELRSRSAEVRLSWPNQCHPDVPLGPEQNAVLVSVQDSLNILPKEFDLVKEPWNKSVMQAKDFPDGPEADPKREHLSLAATASGAEVDTVSGLLTTGSSWPYLLGSISLLEHALSQYAMSIVVRKGFLAVSPPDVVRADLADRCGFRPRDEKAKQTYFLEPTKSNSSDDSADLCLAATAEIPLAGLLAGRQLDASNKGGKPSSPASGASSLIQTSELPIKLAALGHAFRAEAGARGADTRGLYRVHQFSKIEMFVATEGDLQASDAMLEELRTIQEEVIGGLGLPYRVLDMPTEELGASAYRKYDIEVWMPGRGSWGEVSSASNCTTYQARRLRIQIRNAGTNANDVNDPEHPTVHTLNATAAAIPRLIVAILENHGVENGKLVLPDTLKPFWLAGDKDPNVTWLYTGKASAGSQSSLKRAMTRIRSIAKRNGTDAPTMMASFLVLHELTAIIPLAILFYVFGALGVGTAVLQWLLGDADAAASQSEADSQPLLSRFRAWARLKEQRFERYCRKKGYLGFEKQDIESINAANDLGDSRRFAGSFANMVAAYILVKALLPIRIGASVALAGPFSRTVLEPLKRLLLRRSPAKTCVSPS
;
A
#
# COMPACT_ATOMS: atom_id res chain seq x y z
N MET A 1 -8.19 23.78 12.42
CA MET A 1 -7.67 24.57 13.55
C MET A 1 -7.88 26.04 13.24
N PRO A 2 -8.44 26.83 14.17
CA PRO A 2 -8.50 28.27 13.95
C PRO A 2 -7.07 28.82 13.94
N TYR A 3 -6.73 29.57 12.88
CA TYR A 3 -5.55 30.43 12.92
C TYR A 3 -5.72 31.41 14.08
N ASP A 4 -4.65 31.74 14.81
CA ASP A 4 -4.72 32.83 15.77
C ASP A 4 -5.03 34.12 15.00
N GLU A 5 -6.18 34.73 15.29
CA GLU A 5 -6.63 35.94 14.61
C GLU A 5 -5.64 37.09 14.85
N ALA A 6 -4.94 37.08 16.00
CA ALA A 6 -3.87 38.01 16.29
C ALA A 6 -2.67 37.82 15.35
N ASP A 7 -2.28 36.58 15.05
CA ASP A 7 -1.21 36.28 14.09
C ASP A 7 -1.58 36.70 12.66
N LEU A 8 -2.83 36.47 12.26
CA LEU A 8 -3.34 36.90 10.95
C LEU A 8 -3.34 38.43 10.81
N GLN A 9 -3.80 39.12 11.85
CA GLN A 9 -3.76 40.59 11.88
C GLN A 9 -2.32 41.09 11.84
N TRP A 10 -1.44 40.53 12.67
CA TRP A 10 -0.03 40.89 12.70
C TRP A 10 0.65 40.65 11.34
N LEU A 11 0.37 39.53 10.65
CA LEU A 11 0.92 39.26 9.31
C LEU A 11 0.46 40.29 8.26
N ARG A 12 -0.79 40.76 8.34
CA ARG A 12 -1.30 41.81 7.45
C ARG A 12 -0.60 43.14 7.70
N GLU A 13 -0.43 43.51 8.96
CA GLU A 13 0.32 44.71 9.37
C GLU A 13 1.80 44.62 8.98
N ALA A 14 2.44 43.49 9.24
CA ALA A 14 3.83 43.22 8.86
C ALA A 14 4.05 43.31 7.35
N ARG A 15 3.11 42.83 6.53
CA ARG A 15 3.15 42.97 5.07
C ARG A 15 3.15 44.45 4.65
N HIS A 16 2.31 45.27 5.28
CA HIS A 16 2.26 46.71 4.99
C HIS A 16 3.56 47.41 5.42
N SER A 17 4.06 47.10 6.62
CA SER A 17 5.34 47.61 7.12
C SER A 17 6.53 47.20 6.26
N LEU A 18 6.56 45.96 5.76
CA LEU A 18 7.60 45.52 4.82
C LEU A 18 7.55 46.28 3.50
N TYR A 19 6.35 46.60 2.99
CA TYR A 19 6.22 47.41 1.78
C TYR A 19 6.81 48.81 1.98
N THR A 20 6.48 49.49 3.08
CA THR A 20 7.02 50.83 3.37
C THR A 20 8.53 50.81 3.62
N LEU A 21 9.04 49.80 4.33
CA LEU A 21 10.47 49.62 4.55
C LEU A 21 11.24 49.31 3.25
N ASN A 22 10.66 48.56 2.31
CA ASN A 22 11.28 48.29 1.01
C ASN A 22 11.39 49.58 0.16
N VAL A 23 10.37 50.44 0.20
CA VAL A 23 10.43 51.76 -0.47
C VAL A 23 11.52 52.63 0.16
N LYS A 24 11.55 52.70 1.49
CA LYS A 24 12.56 53.45 2.25
C LYS A 24 13.99 52.96 1.97
N GLU A 25 14.20 51.64 1.90
CA GLU A 25 15.50 51.06 1.55
C GLU A 25 15.94 51.46 0.13
N LYS A 26 15.02 51.42 -0.85
CA LYS A 26 15.32 51.85 -2.23
C LYS A 26 15.71 53.32 -2.29
N GLU A 27 15.01 54.19 -1.56
CA GLU A 27 15.31 55.62 -1.47
C GLU A 27 16.65 55.87 -0.79
N GLN A 28 16.92 55.27 0.37
CA GLN A 28 18.18 55.40 1.10
C GLN A 28 19.36 54.83 0.29
N SER A 29 19.17 53.70 -0.39
CA SER A 29 20.18 53.12 -1.28
C SER A 29 20.45 54.00 -2.49
N LYS A 30 19.45 54.73 -2.99
CA LYS A 30 19.65 55.73 -4.05
C LYS A 30 20.42 56.94 -3.51
N GLN A 31 20.00 57.50 -2.37
CA GLN A 31 20.69 58.62 -1.72
C GLN A 31 22.16 58.31 -1.41
N LEU A 32 22.44 57.10 -0.90
CA LEU A 32 23.81 56.68 -0.63
C LEU A 32 24.63 56.57 -1.91
N ARG A 33 24.04 56.08 -3.02
CA ARG A 33 24.70 56.05 -4.34
C ARG A 33 24.98 57.45 -4.86
N ASP A 34 24.01 58.36 -4.76
CA ASP A 34 24.15 59.75 -5.21
C ASP A 34 25.25 60.48 -4.42
N LEU A 35 25.27 60.36 -3.09
CA LEU A 35 26.33 60.91 -2.23
C LEU A 35 27.71 60.29 -2.51
N THR A 36 27.75 59.00 -2.85
CA THR A 36 29.00 58.31 -3.22
C THR A 36 29.53 58.82 -4.56
N ASN A 37 28.64 59.02 -5.53
CA ASN A 37 28.99 59.59 -6.84
C ASN A 37 29.48 61.04 -6.69
N GLU A 38 28.81 61.85 -5.87
CA GLU A 38 29.22 63.22 -5.56
C GLU A 38 30.62 63.28 -4.92
N LEU A 39 30.91 62.38 -3.98
CA LEU A 39 32.25 62.20 -3.41
C LEU A 39 33.28 61.86 -4.50
N ASN A 40 32.96 60.90 -5.37
CA ASN A 40 33.85 60.48 -6.46
C ASN A 40 34.12 61.61 -7.46
N GLU A 41 33.13 62.40 -7.84
CA GLU A 41 33.29 63.58 -8.71
C GLU A 41 34.20 64.65 -8.08
N HIS A 42 34.07 64.86 -6.77
CA HIS A 42 34.95 65.77 -6.02
C HIS A 42 36.41 65.26 -5.94
N TYR A 43 36.61 63.94 -5.83
CA TYR A 43 37.95 63.31 -5.88
C TYR A 43 38.57 63.32 -7.29
N GLN A 44 37.77 63.10 -8.33
CA GLN A 44 38.24 63.16 -9.73
C GLN A 44 38.54 64.59 -10.19
N SER A 45 37.75 65.58 -9.77
CA SER A 45 37.99 67.00 -10.09
C SER A 45 39.20 67.60 -9.37
N THR A 46 39.58 67.07 -8.20
CA THR A 46 40.84 67.38 -7.52
C THR A 46 42.04 66.69 -8.17
N SER A 47 41.88 65.46 -8.69
CA SER A 47 42.91 64.76 -9.46
C SER A 47 43.18 65.39 -10.84
N ARG A 48 42.15 65.88 -11.55
CA ARG A 48 42.30 66.56 -12.86
C ARG A 48 43.05 67.89 -12.79
N LYS A 49 43.02 68.61 -11.66
CA LYS A 49 43.85 69.83 -11.45
C LYS A 49 45.33 69.53 -11.20
N GLY A 50 45.71 68.27 -10.99
CA GLY A 50 47.10 67.83 -10.87
C GLY A 50 47.64 67.07 -12.09
N LYS A 51 46.85 66.95 -13.17
CA LYS A 51 47.19 66.10 -14.31
C LYS A 51 46.91 66.76 -15.66
N ASP A 52 47.52 67.93 -15.89
CA ASP A 52 47.99 68.28 -17.23
C ASP A 52 49.19 67.37 -17.57
N LYS A 53 48.90 66.12 -17.94
CA LYS A 53 49.67 65.25 -18.84
C LYS A 53 49.16 63.81 -18.78
N SER A 54 48.97 63.26 -19.97
CA SER A 54 48.77 61.85 -20.35
C SER A 54 47.33 61.33 -20.46
N THR A 55 47.16 60.61 -21.56
CA THR A 55 45.98 60.31 -22.37
C THR A 55 45.33 58.95 -22.05
N SER A 56 44.00 58.94 -22.20
CA SER A 56 43.08 57.91 -22.74
C SER A 56 43.10 56.41 -22.32
N ALA A 57 41.89 55.95 -21.96
CA ALA A 57 41.26 54.62 -22.15
C ALA A 57 41.78 53.44 -21.29
N SER A 58 40.98 52.51 -20.76
CA SER A 58 39.58 52.07 -20.99
C SER A 58 39.10 51.19 -19.81
N ASP A 59 37.77 51.21 -19.57
CA ASP A 59 36.85 50.18 -19.08
C ASP A 59 37.34 48.98 -18.25
N ASP A 60 36.88 48.88 -16.99
CA ASP A 60 36.21 47.67 -16.45
C ASP A 60 35.50 48.00 -15.13
N LEU A 61 34.17 47.85 -15.05
CA LEU A 61 33.37 48.15 -13.86
C LEU A 61 32.93 46.85 -13.16
N GLY A 62 33.87 46.26 -12.43
CA GLY A 62 33.65 45.18 -11.47
C GLY A 62 33.21 45.72 -10.11
N THR A 63 32.12 45.17 -9.61
CA THR A 63 31.47 45.51 -8.34
C THR A 63 32.29 44.93 -7.19
N ASP A 64 32.96 45.77 -6.40
CA ASP A 64 33.43 45.39 -5.06
C ASP A 64 33.63 46.63 -4.18
N ILE A 65 32.70 46.84 -3.25
CA ILE A 65 32.80 47.90 -2.23
C ILE A 65 33.50 47.28 -1.01
N SER A 66 34.81 47.07 -1.16
CA SER A 66 35.70 46.64 -0.07
C SER A 66 37.09 47.21 -0.33
N ALA A 67 37.22 48.53 -0.23
CA ALA A 67 38.52 49.19 -0.21
C ALA A 67 38.54 50.24 0.89
N THR A 68 38.81 49.77 2.10
CA THR A 68 39.25 50.58 3.25
C THR A 68 40.52 51.31 2.84
N THR A 69 40.39 52.53 2.33
CA THR A 69 41.54 53.33 1.92
C THR A 69 41.96 54.17 3.12
N SER A 70 43.00 53.72 3.82
CA SER A 70 43.75 54.47 4.81
C SER A 70 44.45 55.64 4.11
N ILE A 71 43.95 56.87 4.26
CA ILE A 71 44.55 58.05 3.64
C ILE A 71 45.34 58.82 4.70
N LYS A 72 46.66 58.92 4.50
CA LYS A 72 47.57 59.82 5.21
C LYS A 72 47.25 61.28 4.82
N GLU A 73 47.11 62.14 5.82
CA GLU A 73 46.98 63.59 5.68
C GLU A 73 48.36 64.21 5.40
N GLU A 74 48.49 64.99 4.32
CA GLU A 74 49.53 66.01 4.20
C GLU A 74 48.86 67.40 4.15
N PRO A 75 49.37 68.40 4.89
CA PRO A 75 48.79 69.73 4.91
C PRO A 75 49.38 70.57 3.79
N SER A 76 48.53 71.15 2.93
CA SER A 76 48.92 72.31 2.12
C SER A 76 47.92 73.44 2.29
N SER A 77 48.47 74.58 2.71
CA SER A 77 47.81 75.84 3.00
C SER A 77 47.35 76.54 1.72
N ASN A 78 46.03 76.69 1.57
CA ASN A 78 45.42 77.70 0.69
C ASN A 78 43.95 77.89 1.09
N GLU A 79 43.51 79.13 1.30
CA GLU A 79 42.17 79.49 1.81
C GLU A 79 41.00 78.96 0.94
N GLY A 80 41.25 78.63 -0.33
CA GLY A 80 40.28 77.95 -1.21
C GLY A 80 40.13 76.42 -1.00
N ASN A 81 41.02 75.80 -0.22
CA ASN A 81 41.06 74.36 0.06
C ASN A 81 40.24 73.99 1.31
N GLU A 82 40.16 74.90 2.30
CA GLU A 82 39.37 74.70 3.52
C GLU A 82 37.87 74.56 3.23
N GLY A 83 37.32 75.38 2.32
CA GLY A 83 35.90 75.31 1.95
C GLY A 83 35.52 73.98 1.29
N LYS A 84 36.41 73.44 0.44
CA LYS A 84 36.22 72.12 -0.19
C LYS A 84 36.38 70.98 0.79
N GLN A 85 37.36 71.06 1.70
CA GLN A 85 37.52 70.05 2.76
C GLN A 85 36.32 70.03 3.72
N LYS A 86 35.78 71.19 4.09
CA LYS A 86 34.54 71.29 4.87
C LYS A 86 33.35 70.67 4.14
N TYR A 87 33.20 70.94 2.84
CA TYR A 87 32.13 70.35 2.02
C TYR A 87 32.24 68.82 1.94
N ILE A 88 33.44 68.28 1.64
CA ILE A 88 33.68 66.83 1.59
C ILE A 88 33.41 66.18 2.95
N ALA A 89 33.82 66.82 4.05
CA ALA A 89 33.53 66.34 5.40
C ALA A 89 32.02 66.30 5.69
N GLU A 90 31.26 67.29 5.19
CA GLU A 90 29.80 67.32 5.31
C GLU A 90 29.13 66.20 4.50
N VAL A 91 29.53 66.01 3.24
CA VAL A 91 29.01 64.93 2.38
C VAL A 91 29.32 63.56 2.97
N LYS A 92 30.54 63.35 3.50
CA LYS A 92 30.90 62.12 4.24
C LYS A 92 30.03 61.90 5.47
N LYS A 93 29.75 62.96 6.24
CA LYS A 93 28.87 62.88 7.41
C LYS A 93 27.45 62.49 7.00
N ARG A 94 26.91 63.07 5.93
CA ARG A 94 25.60 62.71 5.37
C ARG A 94 25.57 61.26 4.86
N ALA A 95 26.59 60.83 4.11
CA ALA A 95 26.70 59.46 3.62
C ALA A 95 26.75 58.43 4.77
N ARG A 96 27.53 58.72 5.83
CA ARG A 96 27.57 57.89 7.04
C ARG A 96 26.20 57.79 7.71
N LYS A 97 25.49 58.92 7.86
CA LYS A 97 24.14 58.94 8.43
C LYS A 97 23.15 58.11 7.61
N VAL A 98 23.13 58.28 6.28
CA VAL A 98 22.26 57.49 5.39
C VAL A 98 22.60 56.01 5.46
N LYS A 99 23.89 55.65 5.58
CA LYS A 99 24.32 54.26 5.77
C LYS A 99 23.81 53.67 7.08
N GLU A 100 23.93 54.40 8.19
CA GLU A 100 23.41 53.97 9.50
C GLU A 100 21.87 53.79 9.46
N GLU A 101 21.14 54.69 8.78
CA GLU A 101 19.69 54.58 8.60
C GLU A 101 19.29 53.41 7.67
N LEU A 102 20.11 53.09 6.66
CA LEU A 102 19.92 51.95 5.77
C LEU A 102 20.12 50.63 6.52
N GLU A 103 21.16 50.53 7.33
CA GLU A 103 21.43 49.35 8.18
C GLU A 103 20.29 49.12 9.18
N ALA A 104 19.78 50.18 9.81
CA ALA A 104 18.61 50.09 10.69
C ALA A 104 17.35 49.61 9.96
N THR A 105 17.11 50.12 8.74
CA THR A 105 15.95 49.73 7.91
C THR A 105 16.05 48.25 7.50
N ARG A 106 17.24 47.78 7.10
CA ARG A 106 17.47 46.36 6.79
C ARG A 106 17.26 45.46 7.99
N LYS A 107 17.78 45.84 9.16
CA LYS A 107 17.56 45.10 10.41
C LYS A 107 16.07 44.96 10.73
N GLN A 108 15.29 46.03 10.58
CA GLN A 108 13.82 45.96 10.76
C GLN A 108 13.13 45.04 9.76
N GLN A 109 13.56 45.05 8.49
CA GLN A 109 13.05 44.12 7.48
C GLN A 109 13.36 42.66 7.86
N ASP A 110 14.58 42.39 8.31
CA ASP A 110 15.03 41.03 8.67
C ASP A 110 14.29 40.51 9.90
N GLU A 111 14.08 41.34 10.93
CA GLU A 111 13.27 41.01 12.10
C GLU A 111 11.81 40.68 11.71
N LEU A 112 11.19 41.52 10.86
CA LEU A 112 9.83 41.28 10.37
C LEU A 112 9.74 40.03 9.50
N ARG A 113 10.72 39.79 8.61
CA ARG A 113 10.76 38.60 7.75
C ARG A 113 10.95 37.33 8.57
N SER A 114 11.82 37.36 9.58
CA SER A 114 12.09 36.23 10.47
C SER A 114 10.84 35.85 11.26
N ARG A 115 10.22 36.82 11.95
CA ARG A 115 8.96 36.57 12.67
C ARG A 115 7.82 36.15 11.75
N SER A 116 7.73 36.73 10.54
CA SER A 116 6.75 36.30 9.54
C SER A 116 6.98 34.87 9.05
N ALA A 117 8.24 34.43 8.93
CA ALA A 117 8.57 33.05 8.60
C ALA A 117 8.20 32.11 9.75
N GLU A 118 8.53 32.45 11.00
CA GLU A 118 8.19 31.66 12.19
C GLU A 118 6.69 31.38 12.30
N VAL A 119 5.86 32.43 12.17
CA VAL A 119 4.39 32.30 12.21
C VAL A 119 3.89 31.46 11.03
N ARG A 120 4.33 31.72 9.80
CA ARG A 120 3.83 30.97 8.63
C ARG A 120 4.30 29.52 8.60
N LEU A 121 5.46 29.22 9.15
CA LEU A 121 6.00 27.86 9.24
C LEU A 121 5.34 27.03 10.34
N SER A 122 4.72 27.66 11.35
CA SER A 122 3.95 26.94 12.38
C SER A 122 2.59 26.45 11.86
N TRP A 123 2.08 27.05 10.78
CA TRP A 123 0.77 26.71 10.24
C TRP A 123 0.79 25.39 9.44
N PRO A 124 -0.20 24.51 9.67
CA PRO A 124 -0.36 23.30 8.89
C PRO A 124 -0.91 23.62 7.48
N ASN A 125 -1.00 22.59 6.65
CA ASN A 125 -1.72 22.66 5.39
C ASN A 125 -3.20 22.96 5.60
N GLN A 126 -3.89 23.30 4.52
CA GLN A 126 -5.35 23.30 4.47
C GLN A 126 -5.89 21.88 4.68
N CYS A 127 -7.19 21.76 4.93
CA CYS A 127 -7.86 20.47 5.13
C CYS A 127 -8.88 20.25 4.01
N HIS A 128 -8.94 19.03 3.45
CA HIS A 128 -9.92 18.67 2.44
C HIS A 128 -11.34 18.70 3.04
N PRO A 129 -12.38 19.19 2.32
CA PRO A 129 -13.74 19.31 2.84
C PRO A 129 -14.33 18.01 3.40
N ASP A 130 -14.00 16.87 2.78
CA ASP A 130 -14.48 15.54 3.19
C ASP A 130 -13.72 14.92 4.38
N VAL A 131 -12.66 15.56 4.90
CA VAL A 131 -11.90 14.99 6.02
C VAL A 131 -12.79 14.89 7.26
N PRO A 132 -12.85 13.73 7.94
CA PRO A 132 -13.61 13.58 9.17
C PRO A 132 -13.11 14.50 10.28
N LEU A 133 -14.02 15.09 11.06
CA LEU A 133 -13.64 16.01 12.13
C LEU A 133 -13.34 15.26 13.44
N GLY A 134 -12.27 15.67 14.13
CA GLY A 134 -11.95 15.25 15.49
C GLY A 134 -10.72 14.32 15.62
N PRO A 135 -10.66 13.51 16.68
CA PRO A 135 -9.53 12.62 17.00
C PRO A 135 -9.55 11.32 16.20
N GLU A 136 -8.47 10.52 16.26
CA GLU A 136 -8.27 9.25 15.54
C GLU A 136 -9.50 8.32 15.51
N GLN A 137 -10.24 8.22 16.61
CA GLN A 137 -11.45 7.38 16.74
C GLN A 137 -12.56 7.74 15.75
N ASN A 138 -12.55 8.98 15.22
CA ASN A 138 -13.51 9.47 14.24
C ASN A 138 -13.09 9.16 12.79
N ALA A 139 -11.96 8.46 12.57
CA ALA A 139 -11.56 7.99 11.24
C ALA A 139 -12.71 7.25 10.57
N VAL A 140 -12.93 7.48 9.28
CA VAL A 140 -14.04 6.87 8.53
C VAL A 140 -13.54 5.66 7.77
N LEU A 141 -14.27 4.55 7.86
CA LEU A 141 -13.93 3.32 7.18
C LEU A 141 -14.28 3.41 5.68
N VAL A 142 -13.25 3.36 4.83
CA VAL A 142 -13.39 3.44 3.37
C VAL A 142 -13.64 2.05 2.77
N SER A 143 -12.87 1.05 3.18
CA SER A 143 -13.02 -0.33 2.71
C SER A 143 -12.49 -1.34 3.73
N VAL A 144 -13.00 -2.57 3.67
CA VAL A 144 -12.50 -3.72 4.43
C VAL A 144 -12.35 -4.88 3.46
N GLN A 145 -11.26 -5.63 3.60
CA GLN A 145 -11.05 -6.90 2.92
C GLN A 145 -10.64 -7.95 3.95
N ASP A 146 -11.37 -9.07 4.01
CA ASP A 146 -11.02 -10.21 4.83
C ASP A 146 -10.75 -11.44 3.97
N SER A 147 -9.52 -11.57 3.48
CA SER A 147 -9.12 -12.71 2.65
C SER A 147 -9.06 -14.03 3.42
N LEU A 148 -9.01 -13.98 4.76
CA LEU A 148 -8.83 -15.15 5.61
C LEU A 148 -10.14 -15.62 6.27
N ASN A 149 -11.22 -14.84 6.15
CA ASN A 149 -12.50 -15.03 6.85
C ASN A 149 -12.29 -15.20 8.36
N ILE A 150 -11.39 -14.38 8.92
CA ILE A 150 -11.08 -14.39 10.36
C ILE A 150 -11.92 -13.39 11.14
N LEU A 151 -12.44 -12.37 10.46
CA LEU A 151 -13.39 -11.45 11.06
C LEU A 151 -14.73 -12.20 11.20
N PRO A 152 -15.45 -12.02 12.31
CA PRO A 152 -16.74 -12.69 12.50
C PRO A 152 -17.73 -12.38 11.37
N LYS A 153 -18.77 -13.20 11.20
CA LYS A 153 -19.69 -13.07 10.04
C LYS A 153 -20.52 -11.79 10.06
N GLU A 154 -20.63 -11.12 11.22
CA GLU A 154 -21.23 -9.80 11.35
C GLU A 154 -20.38 -8.67 10.68
N PHE A 155 -19.16 -8.99 10.22
CA PHE A 155 -18.15 -8.06 9.69
C PHE A 155 -18.14 -7.99 8.15
N ASP A 156 -19.07 -8.68 7.48
CA ASP A 156 -19.24 -8.66 6.03
C ASP A 156 -19.99 -7.38 5.62
N LEU A 157 -19.33 -6.23 5.74
CA LEU A 157 -19.85 -4.96 5.24
C LEU A 157 -19.92 -5.05 3.70
N VAL A 158 -21.13 -4.90 3.17
CA VAL A 158 -21.38 -4.80 1.73
C VAL A 158 -20.40 -3.77 1.15
N LYS A 159 -19.74 -4.12 0.03
CA LYS A 159 -18.95 -3.17 -0.79
C LYS A 159 -19.87 -2.05 -1.27
N GLU A 160 -20.08 -1.04 -0.45
CA GLU A 160 -20.69 0.22 -0.85
C GLU A 160 -19.58 1.17 -1.33
N PRO A 161 -19.83 2.00 -2.35
CA PRO A 161 -18.91 3.08 -2.70
C PRO A 161 -18.71 4.03 -1.49
N TRP A 162 -17.53 4.61 -1.39
CA TRP A 162 -17.03 5.45 -0.28
C TRP A 162 -17.98 6.55 0.23
N ASN A 163 -18.99 6.92 -0.56
CA ASN A 163 -19.98 7.96 -0.23
C ASN A 163 -21.22 7.46 0.53
N LYS A 164 -21.30 6.17 0.91
CA LYS A 164 -22.46 5.60 1.63
C LYS A 164 -22.14 4.82 2.91
N SER A 165 -20.88 4.45 3.14
CA SER A 165 -20.45 3.79 4.38
C SER A 165 -20.08 4.83 5.44
N VAL A 166 -21.01 5.16 6.33
CA VAL A 166 -20.79 6.15 7.42
C VAL A 166 -20.44 5.45 8.73
N MET A 167 -19.53 4.47 8.69
CA MET A 167 -19.06 3.82 9.91
C MET A 167 -17.73 4.47 10.33
N GLN A 168 -17.72 5.08 11.51
CA GLN A 168 -16.48 5.56 12.11
C GLN A 168 -15.73 4.40 12.77
N ALA A 169 -14.41 4.52 12.91
CA ALA A 169 -13.56 3.50 13.49
C ALA A 169 -14.00 3.10 14.91
N LYS A 170 -14.53 4.04 15.69
CA LYS A 170 -15.11 3.78 17.03
C LYS A 170 -16.40 2.94 17.02
N ASP A 171 -17.15 3.01 15.92
CA ASP A 171 -18.40 2.27 15.74
C ASP A 171 -18.13 0.93 15.02
N PHE A 172 -16.87 0.71 14.59
CA PHE A 172 -16.42 -0.56 14.08
C PHE A 172 -16.35 -1.56 15.25
N PRO A 173 -16.95 -2.76 15.13
CA PRO A 173 -16.97 -3.71 16.23
C PRO A 173 -15.55 -4.12 16.66
N ASP A 174 -15.38 -4.33 17.96
CA ASP A 174 -14.13 -4.88 18.50
C ASP A 174 -13.85 -6.24 17.83
N GLY A 175 -12.62 -6.39 17.30
CA GLY A 175 -12.19 -7.63 16.69
C GLY A 175 -12.04 -8.76 17.73
N PRO A 176 -11.69 -9.99 17.29
CA PRO A 176 -11.41 -11.08 18.21
C PRO A 176 -10.41 -10.70 19.30
N GLU A 177 -10.53 -11.27 20.50
CA GLU A 177 -9.53 -11.08 21.56
C GLU A 177 -8.14 -11.54 21.08
N ALA A 178 -7.09 -10.93 21.66
CA ALA A 178 -5.70 -11.30 21.37
C ALA A 178 -5.47 -12.80 21.63
N ASP A 179 -4.84 -13.50 20.69
CA ASP A 179 -4.42 -14.89 20.83
C ASP A 179 -2.92 -14.95 21.17
N PRO A 180 -2.53 -15.22 22.43
CA PRO A 180 -1.12 -15.26 22.81
C PRO A 180 -0.29 -16.31 22.04
N LYS A 181 -0.93 -17.33 21.46
CA LYS A 181 -0.24 -18.35 20.65
C LYS A 181 0.13 -17.83 19.26
N ARG A 182 -0.44 -16.70 18.86
CA ARG A 182 -0.19 -16.02 17.59
C ARG A 182 0.76 -14.84 17.72
N GLU A 183 1.31 -14.58 18.91
CA GLU A 183 2.28 -13.51 19.10
C GLU A 183 3.54 -13.74 18.25
N HIS A 184 3.93 -12.72 17.49
CA HIS A 184 4.93 -12.85 16.43
C HIS A 184 6.33 -13.28 16.90
N LEU A 185 6.79 -12.85 18.08
CA LEU A 185 8.11 -13.27 18.61
C LEU A 185 8.11 -14.74 18.99
N SER A 186 7.04 -15.20 19.64
CA SER A 186 6.84 -16.61 20.01
C SER A 186 6.76 -17.49 18.75
N LEU A 187 6.04 -17.04 17.73
CA LEU A 187 5.97 -17.74 16.45
C LEU A 187 7.34 -17.82 15.77
N ALA A 188 8.08 -16.70 15.70
CA ALA A 188 9.43 -16.69 15.17
C ALA A 188 10.31 -17.72 15.90
N ALA A 189 10.32 -17.72 17.23
CA ALA A 189 11.11 -18.65 18.04
C ALA A 189 10.76 -20.14 17.83
N THR A 190 9.53 -20.47 17.42
CA THR A 190 9.13 -21.86 17.11
C THR A 190 9.53 -22.31 15.70
N ALA A 191 9.86 -21.39 14.81
CA ALA A 191 10.23 -21.69 13.43
C ALA A 191 11.74 -21.97 13.30
N SER A 192 12.07 -23.01 12.55
CA SER A 192 13.45 -23.43 12.31
C SER A 192 14.17 -22.40 11.45
N GLY A 193 15.29 -21.88 11.97
CA GLY A 193 16.10 -20.89 11.25
C GLY A 193 15.37 -19.57 11.01
N ALA A 194 14.46 -19.18 11.90
CA ALA A 194 13.77 -17.90 11.89
C ALA A 194 13.87 -17.30 13.30
N GLU A 195 14.52 -16.15 13.45
CA GLU A 195 14.74 -15.59 14.79
C GLU A 195 14.71 -14.06 14.74
N VAL A 196 14.18 -13.47 15.81
CA VAL A 196 14.21 -12.04 16.08
C VAL A 196 14.97 -11.85 17.39
N ASP A 197 16.23 -11.44 17.28
CA ASP A 197 17.11 -11.30 18.44
C ASP A 197 17.09 -9.84 18.93
N THR A 198 16.37 -9.63 20.03
CA THR A 198 16.31 -8.34 20.73
C THR A 198 17.42 -8.18 21.76
N VAL A 199 18.05 -9.27 22.20
CA VAL A 199 19.09 -9.26 23.24
C VAL A 199 20.39 -8.69 22.69
N SER A 200 20.80 -9.12 21.49
CA SER A 200 21.98 -8.56 20.81
C SER A 200 21.78 -7.08 20.46
N GLY A 201 20.55 -6.69 20.12
CA GLY A 201 20.14 -5.29 19.95
C GLY A 201 20.37 -4.46 21.22
N LEU A 202 19.87 -4.95 22.35
CA LEU A 202 20.02 -4.30 23.66
C LEU A 202 21.49 -4.08 24.04
N LEU A 203 22.37 -5.03 23.73
CA LEU A 203 23.81 -4.93 23.99
C LEU A 203 24.53 -3.96 23.05
N THR A 204 24.08 -3.83 21.79
CA THR A 204 24.79 -3.06 20.76
C THR A 204 24.34 -1.60 20.71
N THR A 205 23.03 -1.36 20.68
CA THR A 205 22.44 -0.05 20.36
C THR A 205 21.35 0.36 21.36
N GLY A 206 20.84 -0.59 22.15
CA GLY A 206 19.78 -0.37 23.14
C GLY A 206 18.46 -1.04 22.76
N SER A 207 17.40 -0.71 23.50
CA SER A 207 16.06 -1.28 23.24
C SER A 207 15.51 -0.91 21.86
N SER A 208 14.65 -1.77 21.29
CA SER A 208 13.94 -1.50 20.03
C SER A 208 14.83 -1.41 18.77
N TRP A 209 15.99 -2.08 18.81
CA TRP A 209 16.90 -2.33 17.68
C TRP A 209 17.07 -3.83 17.42
N PRO A 210 16.04 -4.52 16.90
CA PRO A 210 16.07 -5.98 16.75
C PRO A 210 16.99 -6.43 15.62
N TYR A 211 17.64 -7.58 15.79
CA TYR A 211 18.30 -8.30 14.71
C TYR A 211 17.32 -9.30 14.09
N LEU A 212 17.19 -9.28 12.77
CA LEU A 212 16.42 -10.28 12.03
C LEU A 212 17.39 -11.35 11.52
N LEU A 213 17.12 -12.62 11.84
CA LEU A 213 18.01 -13.74 11.52
C LEU A 213 17.32 -14.78 10.65
N GLY A 214 18.10 -15.40 9.77
CA GLY A 214 17.66 -16.49 8.89
C GLY A 214 16.46 -16.12 8.04
N SER A 215 15.42 -16.94 8.09
CA SER A 215 14.20 -16.80 7.28
C SER A 215 13.45 -15.49 7.54
N ILE A 216 13.59 -14.87 8.72
CA ILE A 216 12.99 -13.54 8.99
C ILE A 216 13.73 -12.43 8.23
N SER A 217 15.05 -12.49 8.16
CA SER A 217 15.85 -11.58 7.32
C SER A 217 15.53 -11.77 5.83
N LEU A 218 15.42 -13.02 5.37
CA LEU A 218 15.00 -13.31 4.00
C LEU A 218 13.60 -12.77 3.68
N LEU A 219 12.70 -12.77 4.67
CA LEU A 219 11.36 -12.21 4.54
C LEU A 219 11.38 -10.68 4.39
N GLU A 220 12.25 -9.97 5.09
CA GLU A 220 12.46 -8.53 4.89
C GLU A 220 12.84 -8.22 3.42
N HIS A 221 13.81 -8.96 2.87
CA HIS A 221 14.20 -8.80 1.47
C HIS A 221 13.07 -9.13 0.51
N ALA A 222 12.37 -10.26 0.73
CA ALA A 222 11.29 -10.69 -0.15
C ALA A 222 10.12 -9.69 -0.17
N LEU A 223 9.73 -9.15 0.99
CA LEU A 223 8.68 -8.13 1.10
C LEU A 223 9.08 -6.82 0.42
N SER A 224 10.33 -6.37 0.62
CA SER A 224 10.86 -5.15 0.00
C SER A 224 10.82 -5.24 -1.51
N GLN A 225 11.33 -6.35 -2.07
CA GLN A 225 11.34 -6.58 -3.52
C GLN A 225 9.95 -6.80 -4.09
N TYR A 226 9.06 -7.50 -3.37
CA TYR A 226 7.67 -7.69 -3.76
C TYR A 226 6.94 -6.35 -3.91
N ALA A 227 6.98 -5.50 -2.88
CA ALA A 227 6.34 -4.19 -2.90
C ALA A 227 6.95 -3.28 -3.98
N MET A 228 8.29 -3.19 -4.05
CA MET A 228 8.98 -2.42 -5.09
C MET A 228 8.60 -2.89 -6.50
N SER A 229 8.47 -4.21 -6.73
CA SER A 229 8.09 -4.75 -8.04
C SER A 229 6.67 -4.36 -8.48
N ILE A 230 5.74 -4.18 -7.53
CA ILE A 230 4.39 -3.69 -7.82
C ILE A 230 4.48 -2.22 -8.20
N VAL A 231 5.15 -1.42 -7.38
CA VAL A 231 5.27 0.03 -7.57
C VAL A 231 5.96 0.37 -8.91
N VAL A 232 7.06 -0.29 -9.25
CA VAL A 232 7.76 -0.09 -10.53
C VAL A 232 6.88 -0.48 -11.73
N ARG A 233 6.10 -1.56 -11.63
CA ARG A 233 5.13 -1.94 -12.70
C ARG A 233 4.03 -0.90 -12.92
N LYS A 234 3.81 -0.01 -11.96
CA LYS A 234 2.87 1.14 -12.06
C LYS A 234 3.52 2.39 -12.65
N GLY A 235 4.76 2.28 -13.14
CA GLY A 235 5.46 3.37 -13.83
C GLY A 235 6.25 4.30 -12.90
N PHE A 236 6.49 3.91 -11.65
CA PHE A 236 7.35 4.65 -10.74
C PHE A 236 8.82 4.43 -11.08
N LEU A 237 9.59 5.51 -11.09
CA LEU A 237 11.05 5.47 -11.21
C LEU A 237 11.65 5.05 -9.86
N ALA A 238 12.36 3.93 -9.85
CA ALA A 238 13.08 3.47 -8.68
C ALA A 238 14.31 4.38 -8.39
N VAL A 239 14.48 4.75 -7.13
CA VAL A 239 15.54 5.63 -6.64
C VAL A 239 16.16 5.01 -5.39
N SER A 240 17.48 5.12 -5.25
CA SER A 240 18.22 4.78 -4.03
C SER A 240 18.69 6.08 -3.36
N PRO A 241 17.91 6.67 -2.43
CA PRO A 241 18.25 7.93 -1.80
C PRO A 241 19.28 7.77 -0.67
N PRO A 242 19.95 8.86 -0.25
CA PRO A 242 20.72 8.89 0.98
C PRO A 242 19.81 8.84 2.22
N ASP A 243 20.26 8.17 3.28
CA ASP A 243 19.55 8.12 4.57
C ASP A 243 19.90 9.31 5.50
N VAL A 244 20.98 10.04 5.19
CA VAL A 244 21.40 11.26 5.89
C VAL A 244 20.99 12.47 5.06
N VAL A 245 20.26 13.40 5.68
CA VAL A 245 19.75 14.62 5.04
C VAL A 245 20.03 15.85 5.88
N ARG A 246 19.91 17.04 5.29
CA ARG A 246 19.94 18.28 6.07
C ARG A 246 18.67 18.40 6.92
N ALA A 247 18.80 18.84 8.16
CA ALA A 247 17.68 19.03 9.07
C ALA A 247 16.63 20.01 8.51
N ASP A 248 17.08 21.10 7.87
CA ASP A 248 16.18 22.07 7.26
C ASP A 248 15.36 21.49 6.10
N LEU A 249 15.84 20.43 5.44
CA LEU A 249 15.07 19.71 4.43
C LEU A 249 13.93 18.90 5.06
N ALA A 250 14.19 18.22 6.17
CA ALA A 250 13.17 17.48 6.92
C ALA A 250 12.08 18.42 7.45
N ASP A 251 12.47 19.57 7.99
CA ASP A 251 11.54 20.61 8.45
C ASP A 251 10.64 21.13 7.33
N ARG A 252 11.22 21.38 6.14
CA ARG A 252 10.46 21.82 4.95
C ARG A 252 9.46 20.76 4.46
N CYS A 253 9.68 19.49 4.77
CA CYS A 253 8.74 18.40 4.46
C CYS A 253 7.62 18.27 5.51
N GLY A 254 7.72 18.96 6.66
CA GLY A 254 6.73 18.93 7.74
C GLY A 254 7.12 18.07 8.94
N PHE A 255 8.35 17.54 9.00
CA PHE A 255 8.85 16.71 10.10
C PHE A 255 9.37 17.56 11.28
N ARG A 256 8.55 18.50 11.75
CA ARG A 256 8.88 19.41 12.84
C ARG A 256 8.10 18.99 14.11
N PRO A 257 8.76 18.46 15.15
CA PRO A 257 8.10 18.15 16.42
C PRO A 257 7.50 19.43 17.02
N ARG A 258 6.24 19.38 17.47
CA ARG A 258 5.60 20.51 18.17
C ARG A 258 6.16 20.70 19.58
N ASP A 259 6.59 19.61 20.22
CA ASP A 259 7.16 19.59 21.56
C ASP A 259 8.61 19.07 21.56
N GLU A 260 9.47 19.74 22.32
CA GLU A 260 10.87 19.34 22.59
C GLU A 260 10.98 17.91 23.14
N LYS A 261 9.96 17.43 23.86
CA LYS A 261 9.90 16.07 24.45
C LYS A 261 9.50 14.98 23.43
N ALA A 262 9.03 15.37 22.26
CA ALA A 262 8.55 14.46 21.20
C ALA A 262 9.49 14.47 19.98
N LYS A 263 10.78 14.76 20.16
CA LYS A 263 11.78 14.72 19.08
C LYS A 263 11.85 13.31 18.51
N GLN A 264 11.32 13.12 17.30
CA GLN A 264 11.37 11.86 16.54
C GLN A 264 12.64 11.71 15.69
N THR A 265 13.42 12.79 15.56
CA THR A 265 14.56 12.88 14.63
C THR A 265 15.87 12.61 15.35
N TYR A 266 16.73 11.76 14.75
CA TYR A 266 18.13 11.60 15.17
C TYR A 266 19.02 12.61 14.45
N PHE A 267 19.76 13.42 15.20
CA PHE A 267 20.72 14.40 14.67
C PHE A 267 22.14 13.86 14.71
N LEU A 268 22.96 14.24 13.73
CA LEU A 268 24.37 13.87 13.66
C LEU A 268 25.23 14.98 14.28
N GLU A 269 26.17 14.60 15.15
CA GLU A 269 27.08 15.55 15.77
C GLU A 269 28.25 15.90 14.82
N PRO A 270 28.55 17.19 14.58
CA PRO A 270 29.68 17.59 13.74
C PRO A 270 31.01 17.32 14.44
N THR A 271 31.93 16.60 13.78
CA THR A 271 33.16 16.10 14.42
C THR A 271 34.24 17.13 14.76
N LYS A 272 34.20 18.38 14.26
CA LYS A 272 35.20 19.44 14.57
C LYS A 272 34.61 20.85 14.40
N SER A 273 34.39 21.58 15.49
CA SER A 273 34.10 23.02 15.49
C SER A 273 35.39 23.84 15.46
N ASN A 274 35.96 24.09 14.29
CA ASN A 274 37.05 25.07 14.14
C ASN A 274 36.84 26.05 12.98
N SER A 275 35.61 26.15 12.47
CA SER A 275 35.22 27.22 11.55
C SER A 275 33.94 27.88 12.04
N SER A 276 33.99 29.20 12.19
CA SER A 276 32.87 30.09 12.42
C SER A 276 31.96 30.20 11.20
N ASP A 277 31.52 29.08 10.61
CA ASP A 277 30.76 29.07 9.35
C ASP A 277 29.85 27.83 9.25
N ASP A 278 28.54 28.08 9.24
CA ASP A 278 27.55 27.55 8.29
C ASP A 278 27.51 26.03 7.95
N SER A 279 27.99 25.14 8.83
CA SER A 279 27.80 23.71 8.63
C SER A 279 26.34 23.35 8.87
N ALA A 280 25.60 23.07 7.79
CA ALA A 280 24.19 22.69 7.87
C ALA A 280 24.00 21.45 8.77
N ASP A 281 23.10 21.56 9.75
CA ASP A 281 22.75 20.45 10.63
C ASP A 281 22.29 19.24 9.80
N LEU A 282 22.85 18.07 10.08
CA LEU A 282 22.49 16.81 9.43
C LEU A 282 21.68 15.93 10.38
N CYS A 283 20.72 15.20 9.82
CA CYS A 283 19.90 14.23 10.55
C CYS A 283 19.67 12.96 9.73
N LEU A 284 19.29 11.88 10.43
CA LEU A 284 18.81 10.65 9.80
C LEU A 284 17.35 10.85 9.37
N ALA A 285 17.03 10.48 8.14
CA ALA A 285 15.70 10.63 7.60
C ALA A 285 14.69 9.70 8.29
N ALA A 286 13.54 10.25 8.70
CA ALA A 286 12.44 9.46 9.28
C ALA A 286 11.62 8.68 8.23
N THR A 287 11.90 8.92 6.95
CA THR A 287 11.29 8.28 5.78
C THR A 287 12.06 8.66 4.50
N ALA A 288 12.05 7.79 3.48
CA ALA A 288 12.59 8.09 2.17
C ALA A 288 11.85 9.23 1.43
N GLU A 289 10.66 9.64 1.89
CA GLU A 289 9.96 10.83 1.38
C GLU A 289 10.85 12.07 1.43
N ILE A 290 11.60 12.29 2.52
CA ILE A 290 12.40 13.50 2.72
C ILE A 290 13.49 13.65 1.65
N PRO A 291 14.37 12.66 1.41
CA PRO A 291 15.35 12.75 0.34
C PRO A 291 14.74 12.69 -1.06
N LEU A 292 13.59 12.02 -1.26
CA LEU A 292 12.87 12.05 -2.54
C LEU A 292 12.30 13.45 -2.85
N ALA A 293 11.75 14.14 -1.86
CA ALA A 293 11.34 15.53 -1.99
C ALA A 293 12.55 16.45 -2.22
N GLY A 294 13.66 16.18 -1.52
CA GLY A 294 14.96 16.83 -1.74
C GLY A 294 15.49 16.68 -3.16
N LEU A 295 15.26 15.55 -3.81
CA LEU A 295 15.62 15.32 -5.21
C LEU A 295 14.94 16.33 -6.15
N LEU A 296 13.72 16.78 -5.82
CA LEU A 296 12.95 17.75 -6.58
C LEU A 296 13.14 19.21 -6.11
N ALA A 297 13.78 19.43 -4.96
CA ALA A 297 13.91 20.76 -4.37
C ALA A 297 14.63 21.74 -5.31
N GLY A 298 14.08 22.96 -5.41
CA GLY A 298 14.58 24.04 -6.26
C GLY A 298 14.46 23.79 -7.76
N ARG A 299 13.76 22.73 -8.20
CA ARG A 299 13.59 22.42 -9.62
C ARG A 299 12.35 23.09 -10.21
N GLN A 300 12.46 23.41 -11.51
CA GLN A 300 11.35 23.78 -12.38
C GLN A 300 11.04 22.61 -13.31
N LEU A 301 9.82 22.09 -13.22
CA LEU A 301 9.33 20.89 -13.90
C LEU A 301 8.42 21.29 -15.07
N ASP A 302 8.42 20.50 -16.14
CA ASP A 302 7.57 20.77 -17.30
C ASP A 302 6.13 20.26 -17.06
N ALA A 303 5.15 21.08 -17.44
CA ALA A 303 3.73 20.71 -17.38
C ALA A 303 3.40 19.53 -18.31
N SER A 304 2.29 18.84 -18.07
CA SER A 304 1.89 17.68 -18.86
C SER A 304 1.49 18.07 -20.29
N ASN A 305 2.17 17.54 -21.30
CA ASN A 305 1.78 17.74 -22.70
C ASN A 305 0.60 16.83 -23.07
N LYS A 306 -0.64 17.33 -22.99
CA LYS A 306 -1.86 16.57 -23.38
C LYS A 306 -2.01 16.31 -24.90
N GLY A 307 -0.95 16.40 -25.70
CA GLY A 307 -1.02 16.16 -27.16
C GLY A 307 0.22 16.53 -27.99
N GLY A 308 1.37 16.81 -27.38
CA GLY A 308 2.61 17.19 -28.06
C GLY A 308 3.61 16.03 -28.19
N LYS A 309 4.48 16.08 -29.21
CA LYS A 309 5.71 15.25 -29.21
C LYS A 309 6.50 15.59 -27.92
N PRO A 310 7.11 14.59 -27.25
CA PRO A 310 7.93 14.83 -26.07
C PRO A 310 8.93 15.95 -26.37
N SER A 311 9.01 16.93 -25.48
CA SER A 311 9.97 18.02 -25.60
C SER A 311 11.37 17.40 -25.74
N SER A 312 12.08 17.75 -26.82
CA SER A 312 13.47 17.31 -26.95
C SER A 312 14.23 17.84 -25.74
N PRO A 313 15.08 17.02 -25.08
CA PRO A 313 15.81 17.46 -23.90
C PRO A 313 16.53 18.75 -24.25
N ALA A 314 16.25 19.82 -23.49
CA ALA A 314 16.89 21.11 -23.70
C ALA A 314 18.41 20.89 -23.70
N SER A 315 19.07 21.25 -24.80
CA SER A 315 20.51 21.06 -24.99
C SER A 315 21.27 21.85 -23.92
N GLY A 316 21.65 21.18 -22.83
CA GLY A 316 22.31 21.79 -21.66
C GLY A 316 21.78 21.34 -20.28
N ALA A 317 20.70 20.57 -20.21
CA ALA A 317 20.15 20.09 -18.92
C ALA A 317 21.04 18.99 -18.30
N SER A 318 21.37 19.13 -17.01
CA SER A 318 22.31 18.25 -16.30
C SER A 318 21.68 17.02 -15.64
N SER A 319 20.35 16.89 -15.63
CA SER A 319 19.65 15.84 -14.87
C SER A 319 18.35 15.37 -15.55
N LEU A 320 18.17 14.04 -15.63
CA LEU A 320 16.99 13.38 -16.24
C LEU A 320 15.63 13.90 -15.73
N ILE A 321 15.57 14.33 -14.48
CA ILE A 321 14.35 14.77 -13.81
C ILE A 321 13.93 16.19 -14.21
N GLN A 322 14.88 17.06 -14.58
CA GLN A 322 14.59 18.45 -14.98
C GLN A 322 13.85 18.55 -16.32
N THR A 323 13.90 17.49 -17.12
CA THR A 323 13.24 17.35 -18.42
C THR A 323 12.03 16.41 -18.35
N SER A 324 11.69 15.89 -17.16
CA SER A 324 10.52 15.03 -16.99
C SER A 324 9.24 15.88 -16.97
N GLU A 325 8.25 15.45 -17.75
CA GLU A 325 6.89 16.00 -17.70
C GLU A 325 6.14 15.44 -16.48
N LEU A 326 5.20 16.23 -15.94
CA LEU A 326 4.32 15.80 -14.87
C LEU A 326 3.31 14.73 -15.35
N PRO A 327 2.92 13.76 -14.49
CA PRO A 327 3.37 13.59 -13.11
C PRO A 327 4.73 12.86 -13.01
N ILE A 328 5.57 13.30 -12.08
CA ILE A 328 6.83 12.62 -11.72
C ILE A 328 6.53 11.63 -10.59
N LYS A 329 6.69 10.34 -10.84
CA LYS A 329 6.44 9.25 -9.89
C LYS A 329 7.76 8.60 -9.49
N LEU A 330 8.14 8.70 -8.21
CA LEU A 330 9.39 8.19 -7.65
C LEU A 330 9.10 7.14 -6.57
N ALA A 331 9.91 6.09 -6.51
CA ALA A 331 9.81 5.08 -5.47
C ALA A 331 11.18 4.72 -4.91
N ALA A 332 11.27 4.51 -3.60
CA ALA A 332 12.54 4.15 -2.96
C ALA A 332 12.35 3.11 -1.86
N LEU A 333 13.30 2.17 -1.78
CA LEU A 333 13.59 1.49 -0.53
C LEU A 333 14.49 2.41 0.29
N GLY A 334 14.06 2.79 1.49
CA GLY A 334 14.89 3.56 2.41
C GLY A 334 14.74 3.08 3.84
N HIS A 335 15.69 3.47 4.68
CA HIS A 335 15.67 3.17 6.11
C HIS A 335 15.08 4.38 6.86
N ALA A 336 14.00 4.13 7.58
CA ALA A 336 13.40 5.13 8.44
C ALA A 336 14.01 5.06 9.84
N PHE A 337 14.53 6.20 10.32
CA PHE A 337 15.06 6.34 11.67
C PHE A 337 14.12 7.20 12.52
N ARG A 338 13.55 6.64 13.58
CA ARG A 338 12.59 7.31 14.46
C ARG A 338 12.96 7.09 15.92
N ALA A 339 13.14 8.18 16.66
CA ALA A 339 13.51 8.09 18.07
C ALA A 339 12.38 7.56 18.96
N GLU A 340 11.14 7.60 18.50
CA GLU A 340 9.94 7.10 19.20
C GLU A 340 9.85 7.67 20.63
N ALA A 341 10.36 8.89 20.82
CA ALA A 341 10.42 9.57 22.10
C ALA A 341 9.00 9.78 22.64
N GLY A 342 8.71 9.17 23.80
CA GLY A 342 7.41 9.22 24.46
C GLY A 342 6.57 7.95 24.32
N ALA A 343 6.89 7.04 23.39
CA ALA A 343 6.25 5.73 23.33
C ALA A 343 6.84 4.81 24.42
N ARG A 344 6.08 4.53 25.48
CA ARG A 344 6.38 3.51 26.49
C ARG A 344 5.20 2.55 26.56
N GLY A 345 5.41 1.24 26.43
CA GLY A 345 4.34 0.26 26.62
C GLY A 345 4.51 -1.04 25.84
N ALA A 346 3.41 -1.76 25.62
CA ALA A 346 3.38 -3.04 24.90
C ALA A 346 3.82 -2.90 23.43
N ASP A 347 3.63 -1.74 22.82
CA ASP A 347 3.92 -1.47 21.41
C ASP A 347 5.41 -1.44 21.06
N THR A 348 6.27 -1.17 22.05
CA THR A 348 7.73 -1.17 21.89
C THR A 348 8.33 -2.57 22.04
N ARG A 349 7.51 -3.60 22.30
CA ARG A 349 7.95 -5.00 22.34
C ARG A 349 7.86 -5.61 20.95
N GLY A 350 8.98 -6.18 20.48
CA GLY A 350 9.06 -6.88 19.19
C GLY A 350 9.30 -5.94 18.01
N LEU A 351 8.55 -6.14 16.92
CA LEU A 351 8.81 -5.48 15.62
C LEU A 351 7.82 -4.36 15.26
N TYR A 352 6.82 -4.09 16.09
CA TYR A 352 5.74 -3.17 15.73
C TYR A 352 6.16 -1.68 15.74
N ARG A 353 6.96 -1.30 16.76
CA ARG A 353 7.54 0.04 16.91
C ARG A 353 9.02 -0.08 17.24
N VAL A 354 9.87 0.20 16.25
CA VAL A 354 11.35 0.07 16.30
C VAL A 354 12.00 1.36 15.83
N HIS A 355 13.26 1.57 16.21
CA HIS A 355 13.97 2.83 15.90
C HIS A 355 14.53 2.91 14.48
N GLN A 356 14.80 1.78 13.85
CA GLN A 356 15.22 1.68 12.46
C GLN A 356 14.38 0.62 11.76
N PHE A 357 13.89 0.94 10.56
CA PHE A 357 13.20 -0.03 9.73
C PHE A 357 13.22 0.29 8.25
N SER A 358 13.19 -0.77 7.44
CA SER A 358 13.04 -0.68 5.99
C SER A 358 11.60 -0.34 5.59
N LYS A 359 11.45 0.57 4.64
CA LYS A 359 10.17 0.90 4.00
C LYS A 359 10.31 1.15 2.51
N ILE A 360 9.27 0.78 1.76
CA ILE A 360 9.11 1.19 0.37
C ILE A 360 8.21 2.43 0.33
N GLU A 361 8.77 3.55 -0.09
CA GLU A 361 8.05 4.83 -0.23
C GLU A 361 7.75 5.14 -1.69
N MET A 362 6.56 5.67 -1.93
CA MET A 362 6.14 6.32 -3.16
C MET A 362 6.07 7.83 -2.93
N PHE A 363 6.62 8.61 -3.86
CA PHE A 363 6.56 10.07 -3.85
C PHE A 363 6.16 10.55 -5.24
N VAL A 364 5.20 11.47 -5.30
CA VAL A 364 4.70 12.00 -6.57
C VAL A 364 4.70 13.52 -6.54
N ALA A 365 5.17 14.13 -7.63
CA ALA A 365 4.86 15.51 -7.97
C ALA A 365 3.92 15.51 -9.18
N THR A 366 2.76 16.15 -9.04
CA THR A 366 1.73 16.24 -10.08
C THR A 366 1.35 17.69 -10.36
N GLU A 367 0.47 17.91 -11.32
CA GLU A 367 -0.07 19.24 -11.65
C GLU A 367 -0.64 19.94 -10.42
N GLY A 368 -0.55 21.27 -10.39
CA GLY A 368 -1.01 22.12 -9.27
C GLY A 368 -2.53 22.24 -9.15
N ASP A 369 -3.29 21.23 -9.59
CA ASP A 369 -4.74 21.19 -9.51
C ASP A 369 -5.21 20.11 -8.52
N LEU A 370 -6.33 20.35 -7.83
CA LEU A 370 -6.85 19.44 -6.82
C LEU A 370 -7.41 18.15 -7.42
N GLN A 371 -8.01 18.21 -8.61
CA GLN A 371 -8.56 17.03 -9.27
C GLN A 371 -7.48 16.00 -9.61
N ALA A 372 -6.33 16.45 -10.13
CA ALA A 372 -5.19 15.60 -10.43
C ALA A 372 -4.51 15.07 -9.17
N SER A 373 -4.37 15.87 -8.10
CA SER A 373 -3.77 15.39 -6.86
C SER A 373 -4.69 14.42 -6.11
N ASP A 374 -6.00 14.65 -6.07
CA ASP A 374 -6.95 13.71 -5.46
C ASP A 374 -7.03 12.40 -6.26
N ALA A 375 -7.04 12.46 -7.60
CA ALA A 375 -6.95 11.25 -8.43
C ALA A 375 -5.64 10.48 -8.20
N MET A 376 -4.53 11.18 -7.98
CA MET A 376 -3.24 10.56 -7.66
C MET A 376 -3.26 9.90 -6.27
N LEU A 377 -3.92 10.51 -5.28
CA LEU A 377 -4.08 9.92 -3.95
C LEU A 377 -4.85 8.58 -4.02
N GLU A 378 -5.92 8.54 -4.82
CA GLU A 378 -6.69 7.31 -5.08
C GLU A 378 -5.85 6.23 -5.79
N GLU A 379 -4.97 6.64 -6.73
CA GLU A 379 -4.03 5.73 -7.38
C GLU A 379 -3.03 5.14 -6.36
N LEU A 380 -2.42 5.99 -5.52
CA LEU A 380 -1.49 5.56 -4.47
C LEU A 380 -2.16 4.58 -3.49
N ARG A 381 -3.38 4.88 -3.04
CA ARG A 381 -4.17 3.99 -2.17
C ARG A 381 -4.40 2.64 -2.83
N THR A 382 -4.79 2.63 -4.12
CA THR A 382 -5.02 1.39 -4.87
C THR A 382 -3.75 0.54 -4.98
N ILE A 383 -2.57 1.17 -5.11
CA ILE A 383 -1.28 0.46 -5.10
C ILE A 383 -1.01 -0.17 -3.74
N GLN A 384 -1.25 0.55 -2.64
CA GLN A 384 -1.09 0.02 -1.28
C GLN A 384 -2.02 -1.18 -1.03
N GLU A 385 -3.28 -1.08 -1.45
CA GLU A 385 -4.25 -2.18 -1.41
C GLU A 385 -3.81 -3.39 -2.26
N GLU A 386 -3.19 -3.17 -3.42
CA GLU A 386 -2.62 -4.26 -4.25
C GLU A 386 -1.48 -4.97 -3.51
N VAL A 387 -0.56 -4.21 -2.90
CA VAL A 387 0.57 -4.75 -2.13
C VAL A 387 0.06 -5.59 -0.96
N ILE A 388 -0.75 -5.00 -0.07
CA ILE A 388 -1.23 -5.64 1.17
C ILE A 388 -2.18 -6.78 0.84
N GLY A 389 -3.16 -6.54 -0.02
CA GLY A 389 -4.12 -7.56 -0.45
C GLY A 389 -3.47 -8.73 -1.18
N GLY A 390 -2.33 -8.53 -1.85
CA GLY A 390 -1.58 -9.61 -2.50
C GLY A 390 -0.87 -10.57 -1.53
N LEU A 391 -0.69 -10.16 -0.27
CA LEU A 391 -0.19 -11.02 0.82
C LEU A 391 -1.28 -11.89 1.46
N GLY A 392 -2.54 -11.72 1.03
CA GLY A 392 -3.70 -12.43 1.58
C GLY A 392 -3.99 -12.04 3.04
N LEU A 393 -3.64 -10.81 3.43
CA LEU A 393 -3.87 -10.28 4.77
C LEU A 393 -5.27 -9.63 4.86
N PRO A 394 -5.93 -9.71 6.02
CA PRO A 394 -7.15 -8.97 6.30
C PRO A 394 -6.80 -7.52 6.65
N TYR A 395 -7.34 -6.56 5.90
CA TYR A 395 -7.01 -5.15 6.05
C TYR A 395 -8.24 -4.26 5.97
N ARG A 396 -8.13 -3.06 6.54
CA ARG A 396 -9.10 -1.98 6.40
C ARG A 396 -8.42 -0.68 5.98
N VAL A 397 -9.15 0.15 5.26
CA VAL A 397 -8.70 1.47 4.80
C VAL A 397 -9.49 2.53 5.55
N LEU A 398 -8.79 3.51 6.11
CA LEU A 398 -9.35 4.58 6.94
C LEU A 398 -9.07 5.95 6.30
N ASP A 399 -10.09 6.80 6.20
CA ASP A 399 -9.94 8.23 5.94
C ASP A 399 -9.68 8.93 7.27
N MET A 400 -8.48 9.50 7.41
CA MET A 400 -7.98 9.96 8.69
C MET A 400 -8.57 11.32 9.08
N PRO A 401 -8.93 11.51 10.36
CA PRO A 401 -9.61 12.71 10.80
C PRO A 401 -8.63 13.88 11.00
N THR A 402 -9.17 15.08 11.20
CA THR A 402 -8.40 16.33 11.25
C THR A 402 -7.23 16.37 12.22
N GLU A 403 -7.30 15.66 13.36
CA GLU A 403 -6.23 15.65 14.36
C GLU A 403 -5.06 14.70 13.98
N GLU A 404 -5.28 13.80 13.02
CA GLU A 404 -4.33 12.78 12.56
C GLU A 404 -3.69 13.10 11.19
N LEU A 405 -3.98 14.25 10.60
CA LEU A 405 -3.38 14.69 9.33
C LEU A 405 -1.89 15.09 9.45
N GLY A 406 -1.44 15.41 10.66
CA GLY A 406 -0.13 16.04 10.85
C GLY A 406 -0.07 17.46 10.25
N ALA A 407 1.13 17.93 9.91
CA ALA A 407 1.33 19.30 9.44
C ALA A 407 1.17 19.47 7.93
N SER A 408 1.57 18.47 7.14
CA SER A 408 1.68 18.59 5.68
C SER A 408 0.47 18.07 4.91
N ALA A 409 -0.29 17.11 5.45
CA ALA A 409 -1.37 16.47 4.72
C ALA A 409 -2.62 17.37 4.61
N TYR A 410 -3.18 17.42 3.41
CA TYR A 410 -4.48 17.97 3.07
C TYR A 410 -5.60 16.93 3.24
N ARG A 411 -5.30 15.68 2.87
CA ARG A 411 -6.11 14.47 3.08
C ARG A 411 -5.17 13.29 3.27
N LYS A 412 -5.53 12.32 4.10
CA LYS A 412 -4.70 11.16 4.44
C LYS A 412 -5.54 9.88 4.53
N TYR A 413 -5.05 8.82 3.90
CA TYR A 413 -5.58 7.47 4.08
C TYR A 413 -4.57 6.60 4.81
N ASP A 414 -5.02 5.84 5.79
CA ASP A 414 -4.23 4.80 6.44
C ASP A 414 -4.78 3.41 6.11
N ILE A 415 -3.91 2.42 5.98
CA ILE A 415 -4.31 1.02 5.84
C ILE A 415 -3.79 0.25 7.05
N GLU A 416 -4.72 -0.38 7.74
CA GLU A 416 -4.44 -1.20 8.90
C GLU A 416 -4.69 -2.68 8.60
N VAL A 417 -3.85 -3.54 9.16
CA VAL A 417 -3.98 -4.99 9.08
C VAL A 417 -4.35 -5.53 10.44
N TRP A 418 -5.26 -6.50 10.49
CA TRP A 418 -5.59 -7.17 11.72
C TRP A 418 -4.44 -8.09 12.17
N MET A 419 -3.99 -7.92 13.42
CA MET A 419 -2.88 -8.67 14.02
C MET A 419 -3.41 -9.52 15.18
N PRO A 420 -3.67 -10.83 14.97
CA PRO A 420 -4.38 -11.66 15.97
C PRO A 420 -3.59 -11.92 17.25
N GLY A 421 -2.26 -11.94 17.21
CA GLY A 421 -1.43 -12.04 18.42
C GLY A 421 -1.48 -10.77 19.26
N ARG A 422 -1.61 -9.62 18.59
CA ARG A 422 -1.79 -8.31 19.22
C ARG A 422 -3.25 -8.03 19.64
N GLY A 423 -4.23 -8.67 18.99
CA GLY A 423 -5.67 -8.45 19.21
C GLY A 423 -6.15 -7.06 18.79
N SER A 424 -5.46 -6.41 17.85
CA SER A 424 -5.83 -5.08 17.37
C SER A 424 -5.45 -4.89 15.91
N TRP A 425 -6.04 -3.85 15.29
CA TRP A 425 -5.62 -3.33 14.00
C TRP A 425 -4.29 -2.61 14.16
N GLY A 426 -3.40 -2.78 13.18
CA GLY A 426 -2.14 -2.05 13.13
C GLY A 426 -1.89 -1.43 11.76
N GLU A 427 -1.64 -0.12 11.76
CA GLU A 427 -1.26 0.64 10.57
C GLU A 427 -0.02 0.02 9.92
N VAL A 428 -0.09 -0.32 8.64
CA VAL A 428 1.05 -0.83 7.86
C VAL A 428 1.45 0.09 6.71
N SER A 429 0.65 1.12 6.45
CA SER A 429 0.73 1.96 5.27
C SER A 429 -0.10 3.22 5.45
N SER A 430 0.38 4.35 4.93
CA SER A 430 -0.31 5.64 4.92
C SER A 430 -0.04 6.37 3.61
N ALA A 431 -1.00 7.15 3.11
CA ALA A 431 -0.91 7.95 1.89
C ALA A 431 -1.46 9.35 2.13
N SER A 432 -0.72 10.38 1.73
CA SER A 432 -1.09 11.78 1.97
C SER A 432 -1.02 12.60 0.69
N ASN A 433 -2.07 13.38 0.44
CA ASN A 433 -2.01 14.50 -0.49
C ASN A 433 -1.49 15.71 0.27
N CYS A 434 -0.32 16.25 -0.07
CA CYS A 434 0.26 17.40 0.61
C CYS A 434 0.03 18.71 -0.15
N THR A 435 -0.72 18.68 -1.26
CA THR A 435 -0.97 19.81 -2.16
C THR A 435 0.31 20.64 -2.36
N THR A 436 0.28 21.94 -2.09
CA THR A 436 1.43 22.83 -2.29
C THR A 436 2.33 22.95 -1.06
N TYR A 437 2.04 22.27 0.05
CA TYR A 437 2.72 22.48 1.33
C TYR A 437 4.24 22.32 1.24
N GLN A 438 4.67 21.17 0.71
CA GLN A 438 6.09 20.84 0.56
C GLN A 438 6.68 21.55 -0.66
N ALA A 439 5.93 21.60 -1.78
CA ALA A 439 6.35 22.28 -3.00
C ALA A 439 6.74 23.74 -2.77
N ARG A 440 5.95 24.50 -1.99
CA ARG A 440 6.25 25.90 -1.64
C ARG A 440 7.50 26.02 -0.75
N ARG A 441 7.67 25.11 0.20
CA ARG A 441 8.82 25.11 1.14
C ARG A 441 10.12 24.68 0.46
N LEU A 442 10.02 23.80 -0.53
CA LEU A 442 11.15 23.26 -1.30
C LEU A 442 11.37 23.98 -2.63
N ARG A 443 10.54 24.97 -2.99
CA ARG A 443 10.57 25.69 -4.26
C ARG A 443 10.51 24.76 -5.47
N ILE A 444 9.58 23.80 -5.44
CA ILE A 444 9.28 22.92 -6.58
C ILE A 444 8.21 23.61 -7.42
N GLN A 445 8.60 24.02 -8.63
CA GLN A 445 7.81 24.90 -9.49
C GLN A 445 7.50 24.25 -10.83
N ILE A 446 6.44 24.71 -11.49
CA ILE A 446 6.11 24.38 -12.87
C ILE A 446 6.75 25.45 -13.77
N ARG A 447 7.38 25.03 -14.86
CA ARG A 447 8.00 25.92 -15.84
C ARG A 447 6.90 26.60 -16.66
N ASN A 448 6.80 27.93 -16.55
CA ASN A 448 5.87 28.72 -17.36
C ASN A 448 6.42 28.89 -18.78
N ALA A 449 5.63 28.52 -19.78
CA ALA A 449 5.88 28.88 -21.17
C ALA A 449 5.60 30.38 -21.38
N GLY A 450 6.53 31.26 -21.00
CA GLY A 450 6.46 32.68 -21.39
C GLY A 450 6.96 33.74 -20.40
N THR A 451 7.31 33.42 -19.15
CA THR A 451 7.83 34.41 -18.20
C THR A 451 9.36 34.38 -18.11
N ASN A 452 9.99 35.55 -18.22
CA ASN A 452 11.43 35.70 -18.00
C ASN A 452 11.78 35.28 -16.57
N ALA A 453 12.84 34.48 -16.40
CA ALA A 453 13.28 33.87 -15.14
C ALA A 453 13.63 34.84 -13.98
N ASN A 454 13.49 36.15 -14.17
CA ASN A 454 13.88 37.19 -13.22
C ASN A 454 12.70 37.85 -12.45
N ASP A 455 11.45 37.44 -12.69
CA ASP A 455 10.31 37.97 -11.92
C ASP A 455 9.97 37.08 -10.71
N VAL A 456 10.76 37.26 -9.65
CA VAL A 456 10.66 36.51 -8.38
C VAL A 456 9.46 37.00 -7.52
N ASN A 457 8.70 37.99 -7.99
CA ASN A 457 7.63 38.65 -7.22
C ASN A 457 6.20 38.41 -7.73
N ASP A 458 5.99 37.52 -8.69
CA ASP A 458 4.64 37.13 -9.11
C ASP A 458 3.99 36.18 -8.09
N PRO A 459 2.87 36.54 -7.43
CA PRO A 459 2.14 35.66 -6.51
C PRO A 459 1.56 34.40 -7.19
N GLU A 460 1.57 34.31 -8.52
CA GLU A 460 1.07 33.17 -9.32
C GLU A 460 2.18 32.28 -9.91
N HIS A 461 3.28 32.02 -9.20
CA HIS A 461 4.18 30.91 -9.61
C HIS A 461 3.43 29.58 -9.49
N PRO A 462 3.07 28.88 -10.59
CA PRO A 462 2.37 27.62 -10.49
C PRO A 462 3.27 26.59 -9.83
N THR A 463 2.89 26.15 -8.64
CA THR A 463 3.59 25.08 -7.92
C THR A 463 2.93 23.74 -8.20
N VAL A 464 3.71 22.68 -8.15
CA VAL A 464 3.18 21.31 -8.19
C VAL A 464 2.40 20.97 -6.92
N HIS A 465 1.58 19.94 -7.00
CA HIS A 465 1.11 19.21 -5.83
C HIS A 465 2.04 18.04 -5.52
N THR A 466 2.41 17.85 -4.26
CA THR A 466 3.18 16.68 -3.82
C THR A 466 2.32 15.69 -3.07
N LEU A 467 2.60 14.41 -3.26
CA LEU A 467 1.96 13.31 -2.55
C LEU A 467 3.02 12.30 -2.11
N ASN A 468 2.78 11.66 -0.99
CA ASN A 468 3.58 10.56 -0.49
C ASN A 468 2.68 9.37 -0.14
N ALA A 469 3.23 8.16 -0.21
CA ALA A 469 2.55 6.96 0.25
C ALA A 469 3.54 5.85 0.60
N THR A 470 3.38 5.25 1.78
CA THR A 470 4.13 4.05 2.17
C THR A 470 3.53 2.85 1.45
N ALA A 471 4.24 2.27 0.47
CA ALA A 471 3.80 1.04 -0.19
C ALA A 471 3.92 -0.18 0.73
N ALA A 472 4.96 -0.21 1.57
CA ALA A 472 5.17 -1.28 2.55
C ALA A 472 6.06 -0.82 3.72
N ALA A 473 5.54 -0.91 4.95
CA ALA A 473 6.35 -0.84 6.18
C ALA A 473 6.75 -2.26 6.61
N ILE A 474 8.02 -2.61 6.38
CA ILE A 474 8.43 -4.03 6.37
C ILE A 474 8.28 -4.72 7.74
N PRO A 475 8.69 -4.16 8.88
CA PRO A 475 8.55 -4.85 10.16
C PRO A 475 7.10 -5.15 10.54
N ARG A 476 6.19 -4.20 10.30
CA ARG A 476 4.76 -4.39 10.61
C ARG A 476 4.11 -5.42 9.69
N LEU A 477 4.56 -5.51 8.42
CA LEU A 477 4.14 -6.59 7.53
C LEU A 477 4.70 -7.96 7.94
N ILE A 478 5.92 -8.02 8.47
CA ILE A 478 6.47 -9.25 9.06
C ILE A 478 5.59 -9.70 10.24
N VAL A 479 5.26 -8.79 11.16
CA VAL A 479 4.32 -9.08 12.26
C VAL A 479 3.01 -9.62 11.69
N ALA A 480 2.36 -8.88 10.79
CA ALA A 480 1.08 -9.29 10.20
C ALA A 480 1.13 -10.69 9.56
N ILE A 481 2.18 -11.01 8.80
CA ILE A 481 2.36 -12.32 8.16
C ILE A 481 2.55 -13.42 9.20
N LEU A 482 3.41 -13.22 10.18
CA LEU A 482 3.67 -14.22 11.22
C LEU A 482 2.39 -14.52 11.97
N GLU A 483 1.69 -13.51 12.48
CA GLU A 483 0.52 -13.71 13.33
C GLU A 483 -0.66 -14.34 12.54
N ASN A 484 -0.91 -13.90 11.29
CA ASN A 484 -2.00 -14.42 10.49
C ASN A 484 -1.71 -15.83 9.91
N HIS A 485 -0.53 -16.03 9.31
CA HIS A 485 -0.23 -17.27 8.57
C HIS A 485 0.42 -18.34 9.45
N GLY A 486 1.17 -17.94 10.48
CA GLY A 486 1.73 -18.81 11.50
C GLY A 486 2.88 -19.70 11.04
N VAL A 487 3.09 -20.78 11.80
CA VAL A 487 4.15 -21.77 11.60
C VAL A 487 3.52 -23.17 11.46
N GLU A 488 4.03 -23.98 10.53
CA GLU A 488 3.58 -25.36 10.32
C GLU A 488 4.77 -26.32 10.34
N ASN A 489 4.76 -27.28 11.28
CA ASN A 489 5.84 -28.26 11.46
C ASN A 489 7.24 -27.59 11.57
N GLY A 490 7.33 -26.49 12.31
CA GLY A 490 8.55 -25.70 12.46
C GLY A 490 8.93 -24.84 11.25
N LYS A 491 8.07 -24.73 10.22
CA LYS A 491 8.34 -23.92 9.02
C LYS A 491 7.47 -22.67 8.98
N LEU A 492 8.02 -21.54 8.55
CA LEU A 492 7.24 -20.33 8.34
C LEU A 492 6.20 -20.55 7.23
N VAL A 493 4.96 -20.14 7.45
CA VAL A 493 3.92 -20.16 6.41
C VAL A 493 3.89 -18.82 5.71
N LEU A 494 4.33 -18.78 4.44
CA LEU A 494 4.47 -17.54 3.67
C LEU A 494 3.54 -17.50 2.44
N PRO A 495 3.03 -16.32 2.04
CA PRO A 495 2.26 -16.15 0.81
C PRO A 495 3.06 -16.58 -0.43
N ASP A 496 2.44 -17.31 -1.34
CA ASP A 496 3.08 -17.76 -2.59
C ASP A 496 3.41 -16.62 -3.57
N THR A 497 2.84 -15.44 -3.36
CA THR A 497 3.22 -14.19 -4.04
C THR A 497 4.65 -13.74 -3.73
N LEU A 498 5.24 -14.17 -2.62
CA LEU A 498 6.62 -13.86 -2.26
C LEU A 498 7.65 -14.78 -2.91
N LYS A 499 7.24 -15.92 -3.50
CA LYS A 499 8.15 -16.90 -4.13
C LYS A 499 9.16 -16.28 -5.11
N PRO A 500 8.76 -15.41 -6.06
CA PRO A 500 9.72 -14.85 -7.02
C PRO A 500 10.80 -13.99 -6.38
N PHE A 501 10.61 -13.59 -5.12
CA PHE A 501 11.49 -12.71 -4.36
C PHE A 501 12.20 -13.45 -3.21
N TRP A 502 11.99 -14.76 -3.08
CA TRP A 502 12.58 -15.56 -2.02
C TRP A 502 14.00 -16.02 -2.38
N LEU A 503 15.00 -15.44 -1.71
CA LEU A 503 16.41 -15.64 -2.07
C LEU A 503 16.92 -17.07 -1.83
N ALA A 504 16.34 -17.82 -0.88
CA ALA A 504 16.72 -19.22 -0.63
C ALA A 504 16.09 -20.21 -1.64
N GLY A 505 15.27 -19.73 -2.57
CA GLY A 505 14.63 -20.51 -3.62
C GLY A 505 13.34 -21.22 -3.18
N ASP A 506 12.51 -21.57 -4.17
CA ASP A 506 11.14 -22.09 -3.97
C ASP A 506 11.04 -23.38 -3.12
N LYS A 507 12.15 -24.11 -2.95
CA LYS A 507 12.21 -25.40 -2.26
C LYS A 507 12.87 -25.32 -0.88
N ASP A 508 13.01 -24.12 -0.33
CA ASP A 508 13.54 -23.89 1.02
C ASP A 508 12.86 -24.81 2.06
N PRO A 509 13.62 -25.65 2.79
CA PRO A 509 13.05 -26.54 3.79
C PRO A 509 12.41 -25.80 4.98
N ASN A 510 12.71 -24.52 5.19
CA ASN A 510 12.22 -23.73 6.33
C ASN A 510 10.89 -22.99 6.04
N VAL A 511 10.38 -23.07 4.80
CA VAL A 511 9.18 -22.35 4.37
C VAL A 511 8.10 -23.29 3.83
N THR A 512 6.85 -23.01 4.19
CA THR A 512 5.66 -23.60 3.58
C THR A 512 4.88 -22.51 2.86
N TRP A 513 4.58 -22.73 1.58
CA TRP A 513 3.91 -21.73 0.76
C TRP A 513 2.38 -21.83 0.82
N LEU A 514 1.74 -20.75 1.25
CA LEU A 514 0.29 -20.55 1.25
C LEU A 514 -0.16 -19.98 -0.10
N TYR A 515 -1.09 -20.65 -0.78
CA TYR A 515 -1.66 -20.15 -2.03
C TYR A 515 -2.66 -19.02 -1.77
N THR A 516 -2.37 -17.80 -2.20
CA THR A 516 -3.26 -16.63 -2.01
C THR A 516 -4.23 -16.40 -3.17
N GLY A 517 -4.12 -17.16 -4.27
CA GLY A 517 -4.94 -16.96 -5.46
C GLY A 517 -4.47 -15.86 -6.41
N LYS A 518 -3.42 -15.11 -6.05
CA LYS A 518 -2.89 -13.95 -6.79
C LYS A 518 -1.54 -14.18 -7.46
N ALA A 519 -0.94 -15.35 -7.31
CA ALA A 519 0.27 -15.71 -8.07
C ALA A 519 -0.01 -15.62 -9.58
N SER A 520 0.94 -15.05 -10.34
CA SER A 520 0.83 -14.93 -11.79
C SER A 520 0.53 -16.31 -12.41
N ALA A 521 -0.32 -16.32 -13.44
CA ALA A 521 -0.93 -17.51 -14.05
C ALA A 521 0.05 -18.54 -14.66
N GLY A 522 1.36 -18.44 -14.43
CA GLY A 522 2.40 -19.18 -15.14
C GLY A 522 2.96 -20.46 -14.49
N SER A 523 2.71 -20.79 -13.21
CA SER A 523 3.57 -21.79 -12.52
C SER A 523 2.90 -23.10 -12.04
N GLN A 524 1.57 -23.23 -11.93
CA GLN A 524 0.97 -24.43 -11.32
C GLN A 524 -0.20 -25.03 -12.11
N SER A 525 -0.17 -26.37 -12.27
CA SER A 525 -1.26 -27.14 -12.88
C SER A 525 -2.58 -26.93 -12.12
N SER A 526 -3.70 -26.94 -12.82
CA SER A 526 -5.06 -26.79 -12.26
C SER A 526 -5.32 -27.77 -11.10
N LEU A 527 -4.76 -28.97 -11.19
CA LEU A 527 -4.87 -30.03 -10.19
C LEU A 527 -4.10 -29.69 -8.90
N LYS A 528 -2.91 -29.10 -9.02
CA LYS A 528 -2.12 -28.68 -7.84
C LYS A 528 -2.77 -27.48 -7.14
N ARG A 529 -3.40 -26.58 -7.90
CA ARG A 529 -4.25 -25.51 -7.36
C ARG A 529 -5.47 -26.06 -6.58
N ALA A 530 -6.15 -27.05 -7.15
CA ALA A 530 -7.29 -27.69 -6.50
C ALA A 530 -6.87 -28.44 -5.22
N MET A 531 -5.78 -29.21 -5.25
CA MET A 531 -5.29 -29.91 -4.06
C MET A 531 -4.86 -28.97 -2.93
N THR A 532 -4.23 -27.84 -3.25
CA THR A 532 -3.83 -26.86 -2.22
C THR A 532 -5.03 -26.17 -1.60
N ARG A 533 -6.09 -25.87 -2.38
CA ARG A 533 -7.38 -25.39 -1.83
C ARG A 533 -8.05 -26.42 -0.92
N ILE A 534 -8.00 -27.70 -1.29
CA ILE A 534 -8.54 -28.77 -0.44
C ILE A 534 -7.75 -28.88 0.86
N ARG A 535 -6.41 -28.76 0.82
CA ARG A 535 -5.57 -28.72 2.02
C ARG A 535 -5.88 -27.53 2.92
N SER A 536 -6.08 -26.33 2.35
CA SER A 536 -6.45 -25.16 3.16
C SER A 536 -7.83 -25.31 3.78
N ILE A 537 -8.80 -25.88 3.06
CA ILE A 537 -10.15 -26.17 3.59
C ILE A 537 -10.08 -27.26 4.67
N ALA A 538 -9.23 -28.29 4.50
CA ALA A 538 -8.97 -29.33 5.50
C ALA A 538 -8.40 -28.77 6.79
N LYS A 539 -7.37 -27.91 6.68
CA LYS A 539 -6.77 -27.22 7.83
C LYS A 539 -7.78 -26.32 8.54
N ARG A 540 -8.61 -25.56 7.80
CA ARG A 540 -9.73 -24.76 8.36
C ARG A 540 -10.76 -25.61 9.09
N ASN A 541 -11.01 -26.82 8.60
CA ASN A 541 -11.89 -27.78 9.24
C ASN A 541 -11.19 -28.64 10.29
N GLY A 542 -9.94 -28.41 10.65
CA GLY A 542 -9.24 -29.20 11.67
C GLY A 542 -9.13 -30.69 11.33
N THR A 543 -9.14 -31.05 10.05
CA THR A 543 -9.05 -32.43 9.56
C THR A 543 -7.92 -32.58 8.54
N ASP A 544 -7.45 -33.79 8.28
CA ASP A 544 -6.44 -34.02 7.24
C ASP A 544 -7.05 -34.09 5.83
N ALA A 545 -6.34 -33.53 4.84
CA ALA A 545 -6.82 -33.43 3.46
C ALA A 545 -7.24 -34.78 2.82
N PRO A 546 -6.55 -35.91 3.08
CA PRO A 546 -7.00 -37.23 2.64
C PRO A 546 -8.37 -37.62 3.22
N THR A 547 -8.60 -37.41 4.52
CA THR A 547 -9.87 -37.72 5.19
C THR A 547 -11.00 -36.80 4.74
N MET A 548 -10.70 -35.53 4.45
CA MET A 548 -11.67 -34.61 3.84
C MET A 548 -12.08 -35.06 2.43
N MET A 549 -11.12 -35.45 1.60
CA MET A 549 -11.41 -35.96 0.25
C MET A 549 -12.23 -37.26 0.32
N ALA A 550 -11.87 -38.16 1.24
CA ALA A 550 -12.62 -39.40 1.45
C ALA A 550 -14.06 -39.10 1.93
N SER A 551 -14.24 -38.15 2.85
CA SER A 551 -15.56 -37.69 3.30
C SER A 551 -16.41 -37.18 2.14
N PHE A 552 -15.83 -36.34 1.27
CA PHE A 552 -16.52 -35.84 0.10
C PHE A 552 -16.93 -36.97 -0.84
N LEU A 553 -16.05 -37.93 -1.15
CA LEU A 553 -16.38 -39.06 -2.03
C LEU A 553 -17.49 -39.93 -1.45
N VAL A 554 -17.43 -40.24 -0.15
CA VAL A 554 -18.47 -41.02 0.54
C VAL A 554 -19.81 -40.28 0.52
N LEU A 555 -19.82 -38.98 0.86
CA LEU A 555 -21.03 -38.16 0.80
C LEU A 555 -21.56 -37.99 -0.63
N HIS A 556 -20.68 -37.88 -1.62
CA HIS A 556 -21.07 -37.75 -3.02
C HIS A 556 -21.81 -38.99 -3.52
N GLU A 557 -21.36 -40.19 -3.12
CA GLU A 557 -22.03 -41.45 -3.42
C GLU A 557 -23.32 -41.63 -2.60
N LEU A 558 -23.30 -41.34 -1.29
CA LEU A 558 -24.49 -41.45 -0.43
C LEU A 558 -25.62 -40.52 -0.88
N THR A 559 -25.28 -39.28 -1.26
CA THR A 559 -26.24 -38.32 -1.84
C THR A 559 -26.74 -38.74 -3.22
N ALA A 560 -26.12 -39.73 -3.87
CA ALA A 560 -26.65 -40.37 -5.07
C ALA A 560 -27.58 -41.54 -4.72
N ILE A 561 -27.09 -42.47 -3.91
CA ILE A 561 -27.69 -43.78 -3.68
C ILE A 561 -28.96 -43.67 -2.84
N ILE A 562 -28.93 -42.87 -1.75
CA ILE A 562 -30.08 -42.76 -0.85
C ILE A 562 -31.28 -42.15 -1.57
N PRO A 563 -31.16 -40.99 -2.27
CA PRO A 563 -32.28 -40.45 -3.02
C PRO A 563 -32.71 -41.34 -4.17
N LEU A 564 -31.78 -42.03 -4.85
CA LEU A 564 -32.13 -42.97 -5.93
C LEU A 564 -33.02 -44.11 -5.42
N ALA A 565 -32.67 -44.71 -4.28
CA ALA A 565 -33.46 -45.77 -3.66
C ALA A 565 -34.83 -45.26 -3.18
N ILE A 566 -34.87 -44.11 -2.50
CA ILE A 566 -36.13 -43.51 -2.03
C ILE A 566 -37.04 -43.18 -3.21
N LEU A 567 -36.53 -42.49 -4.23
CA LEU A 567 -37.29 -42.11 -5.42
C LEU A 567 -37.77 -43.33 -6.19
N PHE A 568 -36.99 -44.41 -6.25
CA PHE A 568 -37.43 -45.66 -6.88
C PHE A 568 -38.69 -46.23 -6.21
N TYR A 569 -38.72 -46.31 -4.88
CA TYR A 569 -39.90 -46.81 -4.15
C TYR A 569 -41.07 -45.82 -4.17
N VAL A 570 -40.80 -44.52 -4.05
CA VAL A 570 -41.83 -43.46 -4.11
C VAL A 570 -42.49 -43.43 -5.49
N PHE A 571 -41.71 -43.47 -6.57
CA PHE A 571 -42.24 -43.55 -7.94
C PHE A 571 -43.00 -44.85 -8.18
N GLY A 572 -42.59 -45.95 -7.54
CA GLY A 572 -43.36 -47.20 -7.47
C GLY A 572 -44.72 -47.04 -6.80
N ALA A 573 -44.77 -46.41 -5.64
CA ALA A 573 -46.01 -46.19 -4.88
C ALA A 573 -46.98 -45.21 -5.58
N LEU A 574 -46.43 -44.21 -6.28
CA LEU A 574 -47.20 -43.20 -7.01
C LEU A 574 -47.59 -43.61 -8.43
N GLY A 575 -47.17 -44.80 -8.90
CA GLY A 575 -47.45 -45.26 -10.26
C GLY A 575 -46.80 -44.41 -11.36
N VAL A 576 -45.73 -43.67 -11.03
CA VAL A 576 -45.05 -42.76 -11.98
C VAL A 576 -44.46 -43.56 -13.14
N GLY A 577 -43.84 -44.71 -12.88
CA GLY A 577 -43.26 -45.55 -13.92
C GLY A 577 -44.29 -46.10 -14.89
N THR A 578 -45.49 -46.46 -14.41
CA THR A 578 -46.59 -46.89 -15.27
C THR A 578 -47.14 -45.74 -16.10
N ALA A 579 -47.27 -44.54 -15.53
CA ALA A 579 -47.71 -43.34 -16.26
C ALA A 579 -46.68 -42.90 -17.32
N VAL A 580 -45.39 -42.94 -16.99
CA VAL A 580 -44.29 -42.65 -17.92
C VAL A 580 -44.27 -43.69 -19.04
N LEU A 581 -44.44 -44.98 -18.75
CA LEU A 581 -44.53 -46.00 -19.79
C LEU A 581 -45.75 -45.85 -20.68
N GLN A 582 -46.91 -45.51 -20.12
CA GLN A 582 -48.12 -45.26 -20.89
C GLN A 582 -47.95 -44.03 -21.81
N TRP A 583 -47.29 -42.98 -21.32
CA TRP A 583 -46.93 -41.81 -22.12
C TRP A 583 -45.87 -42.12 -23.21
N LEU A 584 -44.89 -42.98 -22.92
CA LEU A 584 -43.74 -43.24 -23.78
C LEU A 584 -43.99 -44.34 -24.84
N LEU A 585 -44.85 -45.31 -24.50
CA LEU A 585 -45.29 -46.40 -25.37
C LEU A 585 -46.58 -46.08 -26.13
N GLY A 586 -47.42 -45.17 -25.63
CA GLY A 586 -48.75 -44.91 -26.20
C GLY A 586 -49.67 -46.12 -26.09
N ASP A 587 -50.98 -45.89 -26.15
CA ASP A 587 -51.95 -47.00 -26.20
C ASP A 587 -51.64 -47.90 -27.40
N ALA A 588 -51.34 -49.17 -27.13
CA ALA A 588 -51.06 -50.17 -28.15
C ALA A 588 -52.28 -50.49 -29.05
N ASP A 589 -53.41 -49.82 -28.85
CA ASP A 589 -54.65 -49.96 -29.64
C ASP A 589 -54.86 -48.81 -30.65
N ALA A 590 -53.96 -47.82 -30.73
CA ALA A 590 -54.05 -46.71 -31.69
C ALA A 590 -53.08 -46.81 -32.89
N ALA A 591 -52.53 -47.99 -33.18
CA ALA A 591 -51.58 -48.23 -34.28
C ALA A 591 -52.14 -49.09 -35.42
N ALA A 592 -53.47 -49.09 -35.61
CA ALA A 592 -54.15 -49.80 -36.70
C ALA A 592 -54.77 -48.86 -37.77
N SER A 593 -54.38 -47.59 -37.82
CA SER A 593 -54.82 -46.68 -38.90
C SER A 593 -53.65 -45.83 -39.42
N GLN A 594 -53.18 -46.23 -40.60
CA GLN A 594 -52.59 -45.44 -41.69
C GLN A 594 -51.61 -44.27 -41.39
N SER A 595 -50.39 -44.46 -41.93
CA SER A 595 -49.54 -43.48 -42.62
C SER A 595 -49.48 -42.04 -42.09
N GLU A 596 -48.46 -41.76 -41.26
CA GLU A 596 -47.60 -40.55 -41.29
C GLU A 596 -46.79 -40.48 -39.98
N ALA A 597 -45.49 -40.78 -40.02
CA ALA A 597 -44.55 -40.39 -38.97
C ALA A 597 -43.10 -40.58 -39.43
N ASP A 598 -42.66 -39.79 -40.40
CA ASP A 598 -41.24 -39.55 -40.70
C ASP A 598 -40.66 -38.43 -39.79
N SER A 599 -41.15 -38.34 -38.55
CA SER A 599 -40.72 -37.32 -37.59
C SER A 599 -40.25 -37.98 -36.30
N GLN A 600 -38.93 -37.88 -36.05
CA GLN A 600 -38.18 -38.22 -34.82
C GLN A 600 -37.42 -39.58 -34.83
N PRO A 601 -36.34 -39.72 -35.64
CA PRO A 601 -35.41 -40.85 -35.57
C PRO A 601 -34.75 -41.06 -34.20
N LEU A 602 -34.78 -40.05 -33.31
CA LEU A 602 -34.30 -40.17 -31.93
C LEU A 602 -35.24 -41.00 -31.04
N LEU A 603 -36.55 -40.86 -31.18
CA LEU A 603 -37.54 -41.55 -30.34
C LEU A 603 -37.60 -43.05 -30.64
N SER A 604 -37.51 -43.44 -31.91
CA SER A 604 -37.46 -44.85 -32.30
C SER A 604 -36.16 -45.53 -31.84
N ARG A 605 -35.01 -44.84 -31.94
CA ARG A 605 -33.73 -45.31 -31.40
C ARG A 605 -33.74 -45.42 -29.88
N PHE A 606 -34.37 -44.46 -29.20
CA PHE A 606 -34.54 -44.50 -27.75
C PHE A 606 -35.43 -45.67 -27.31
N ARG A 607 -36.55 -45.92 -28.00
CA ARG A 607 -37.43 -47.07 -27.75
C ARG A 607 -36.71 -48.40 -27.94
N ALA A 608 -35.94 -48.55 -29.01
CA ALA A 608 -35.14 -49.75 -29.27
C ALA A 608 -34.06 -49.96 -28.19
N TRP A 609 -33.38 -48.89 -27.77
CA TRP A 609 -32.40 -48.94 -26.68
C TRP A 609 -33.04 -49.29 -25.34
N ALA A 610 -34.21 -48.71 -25.02
CA ALA A 610 -34.94 -48.95 -23.78
C ALA A 610 -35.37 -50.42 -23.66
N ARG A 611 -35.96 -51.00 -24.72
CA ARG A 611 -36.33 -52.43 -24.77
C ARG A 611 -35.11 -53.36 -24.59
N LEU A 612 -33.99 -53.04 -25.24
CA LEU A 612 -32.75 -53.82 -25.09
C LEU A 612 -32.22 -53.78 -23.64
N LYS A 613 -32.35 -52.64 -22.95
CA LYS A 613 -31.91 -52.48 -21.57
C LYS A 613 -32.85 -53.17 -20.58
N GLU A 614 -34.14 -53.08 -20.81
CA GLU A 614 -35.17 -53.79 -20.06
C GLU A 614 -34.94 -55.32 -20.09
N GLN A 615 -34.72 -55.89 -21.29
CA GLN A 615 -34.40 -57.32 -21.44
C GLN A 615 -33.13 -57.72 -20.68
N ARG A 616 -32.07 -56.89 -20.70
CA ARG A 616 -30.84 -57.18 -19.93
C ARG A 616 -31.07 -57.10 -18.43
N PHE A 617 -31.89 -56.16 -17.99
CA PHE A 617 -32.22 -55.97 -16.58
C PHE A 617 -33.06 -57.15 -16.05
N GLU A 618 -34.05 -57.60 -16.83
CA GLU A 618 -34.86 -58.77 -16.48
C GLU A 618 -34.01 -60.05 -16.39
N ARG A 619 -33.08 -60.28 -17.33
CA ARG A 619 -32.12 -61.40 -17.23
C ARG A 619 -31.28 -61.34 -15.95
N TYR A 620 -30.82 -60.14 -15.56
CA TYR A 620 -30.06 -59.97 -14.33
C TYR A 620 -30.90 -60.30 -13.08
N CYS A 621 -32.16 -59.86 -13.05
CA CYS A 621 -33.07 -60.13 -11.94
C CYS A 621 -33.48 -61.61 -11.84
N ARG A 622 -33.76 -62.29 -12.97
CA ARG A 622 -33.99 -63.75 -13.03
C ARG A 622 -32.74 -64.52 -12.56
N LYS A 623 -31.54 -64.08 -12.93
CA LYS A 623 -30.27 -64.70 -12.48
C LYS A 623 -30.00 -64.55 -10.97
N LYS A 624 -30.49 -63.47 -10.34
CA LYS A 624 -30.19 -63.14 -8.94
C LYS A 624 -31.35 -63.37 -7.97
N GLY A 625 -32.57 -63.59 -8.47
CA GLY A 625 -33.77 -63.74 -7.66
C GLY A 625 -34.26 -62.42 -7.04
N TYR A 626 -34.18 -61.31 -7.79
CA TYR A 626 -34.55 -59.97 -7.31
C TYR A 626 -35.86 -59.49 -7.94
N LEU A 627 -36.55 -58.57 -7.25
CA LEU A 627 -37.80 -57.93 -7.71
C LEU A 627 -38.94 -58.93 -8.03
N GLY A 628 -39.05 -60.01 -7.25
CA GLY A 628 -40.13 -60.99 -7.35
C GLY A 628 -39.89 -62.17 -8.30
N PHE A 629 -38.70 -62.26 -8.92
CA PHE A 629 -38.28 -63.44 -9.69
C PHE A 629 -37.64 -64.50 -8.79
N GLU A 630 -37.93 -65.76 -9.07
CA GLU A 630 -37.15 -66.88 -8.56
C GLU A 630 -35.80 -66.97 -9.27
N LYS A 631 -34.77 -67.44 -8.57
CA LYS A 631 -33.42 -67.55 -9.11
C LYS A 631 -33.38 -68.65 -10.17
N GLN A 632 -33.08 -68.27 -11.42
CA GLN A 632 -33.05 -69.17 -12.59
C GLN A 632 -31.62 -69.30 -13.15
N ASP A 633 -31.34 -70.45 -13.77
CA ASP A 633 -30.08 -70.76 -14.43
C ASP A 633 -29.99 -70.11 -15.83
N ILE A 634 -28.78 -69.98 -16.37
CA ILE A 634 -28.55 -69.23 -17.63
C ILE A 634 -29.26 -69.89 -18.82
N GLU A 635 -29.36 -71.22 -18.83
CA GLU A 635 -30.03 -71.98 -19.89
C GLU A 635 -31.54 -71.75 -19.87
N SER A 636 -32.18 -71.73 -18.69
CA SER A 636 -33.61 -71.46 -18.56
C SER A 636 -33.97 -70.01 -18.87
N ILE A 637 -33.08 -69.05 -18.59
CA ILE A 637 -33.26 -67.64 -18.95
C ILE A 637 -33.19 -67.43 -20.48
N ASN A 638 -32.30 -68.15 -21.18
CA ASN A 638 -32.15 -68.03 -22.62
C ASN A 638 -33.23 -68.78 -23.42
N ALA A 639 -33.84 -69.81 -22.83
CA ALA A 639 -34.97 -70.55 -23.42
C ALA A 639 -36.31 -69.81 -23.28
N ALA A 640 -36.37 -68.75 -22.47
CA ALA A 640 -37.57 -67.99 -22.20
C ALA A 640 -37.84 -66.96 -23.32
N ASN A 641 -38.88 -67.20 -24.13
CA ASN A 641 -39.30 -66.32 -25.23
C ASN A 641 -40.14 -65.10 -24.77
N ASP A 642 -40.25 -64.86 -23.46
CA ASP A 642 -41.10 -63.83 -22.84
C ASP A 642 -40.31 -62.61 -22.30
N LEU A 643 -39.03 -62.51 -22.63
CA LEU A 643 -38.14 -61.44 -22.15
C LEU A 643 -38.60 -60.06 -22.65
N GLY A 644 -39.01 -59.19 -21.72
CA GLY A 644 -39.53 -57.85 -21.99
C GLY A 644 -41.05 -57.74 -22.16
N ASP A 645 -41.83 -58.81 -21.99
CA ASP A 645 -43.31 -58.78 -22.09
C ASP A 645 -44.02 -58.52 -20.75
N SER A 646 -43.28 -58.45 -19.64
CA SER A 646 -43.87 -58.28 -18.30
C SER A 646 -44.17 -56.80 -17.98
N ARG A 647 -45.45 -56.39 -18.12
CA ARG A 647 -45.93 -55.02 -17.80
C ARG A 647 -45.55 -54.53 -16.39
N ARG A 648 -45.44 -55.42 -15.40
CA ARG A 648 -44.98 -55.10 -14.03
C ARG A 648 -43.52 -54.68 -13.96
N PHE A 649 -42.68 -55.22 -14.84
CA PHE A 649 -41.23 -55.00 -14.82
C PHE A 649 -40.82 -53.75 -15.59
N ALA A 650 -41.53 -53.48 -16.69
CA ALA A 650 -41.46 -52.21 -17.39
C ALA A 650 -41.62 -51.03 -16.40
N GLY A 651 -42.69 -51.05 -15.59
CA GLY A 651 -42.97 -49.99 -14.60
C GLY A 651 -41.83 -49.76 -13.60
N SER A 652 -41.23 -50.85 -13.10
CA SER A 652 -40.10 -50.79 -12.16
C SER A 652 -38.82 -50.27 -12.83
N PHE A 653 -38.55 -50.68 -14.07
CA PHE A 653 -37.44 -50.16 -14.86
C PHE A 653 -37.61 -48.65 -15.14
N ALA A 654 -38.81 -48.21 -15.51
CA ALA A 654 -39.12 -46.80 -15.72
C ALA A 654 -38.95 -45.97 -14.44
N ASN A 655 -39.36 -46.48 -13.28
CA ASN A 655 -39.12 -45.85 -11.98
C ASN A 655 -37.62 -45.65 -11.71
N MET A 656 -36.81 -46.67 -11.97
CA MET A 656 -35.36 -46.61 -11.78
C MET A 656 -34.70 -45.58 -12.71
N VAL A 657 -35.12 -45.54 -13.98
CA VAL A 657 -34.61 -44.58 -14.97
C VAL A 657 -35.02 -43.15 -14.60
N ALA A 658 -36.28 -42.93 -14.23
CA ALA A 658 -36.77 -41.62 -13.80
C ALA A 658 -36.04 -41.12 -12.53
N ALA A 659 -35.86 -42.00 -11.53
CA ALA A 659 -35.13 -41.68 -10.31
C ALA A 659 -33.65 -41.34 -10.63
N TYR A 660 -33.02 -42.09 -11.53
CA TYR A 660 -31.65 -41.82 -11.97
C TYR A 660 -31.50 -40.48 -12.69
N ILE A 661 -32.42 -40.15 -13.59
CA ILE A 661 -32.42 -38.86 -14.31
C ILE A 661 -32.56 -37.70 -13.32
N LEU A 662 -33.48 -37.81 -12.34
CA LEU A 662 -33.68 -36.77 -11.33
C LEU A 662 -32.46 -36.60 -10.42
N VAL A 663 -31.85 -37.69 -9.96
CA VAL A 663 -30.61 -37.67 -9.16
C VAL A 663 -29.43 -37.09 -9.94
N LYS A 664 -29.40 -37.25 -11.27
CA LYS A 664 -28.42 -36.61 -12.16
C LYS A 664 -28.71 -35.13 -12.39
N ALA A 665 -29.97 -34.73 -12.54
CA ALA A 665 -30.35 -33.33 -12.66
C ALA A 665 -29.96 -32.52 -11.41
N LEU A 666 -30.01 -33.14 -10.23
CA LEU A 666 -29.63 -32.54 -8.95
C LEU A 666 -28.12 -32.56 -8.67
N LEU A 667 -27.27 -32.92 -9.64
CA LEU A 667 -25.82 -33.04 -9.45
C LEU A 667 -25.15 -31.78 -8.87
N PRO A 668 -25.46 -30.54 -9.32
CA PRO A 668 -24.84 -29.33 -8.76
C PRO A 668 -25.18 -29.13 -7.27
N ILE A 669 -26.44 -29.37 -6.91
CA ILE A 669 -26.93 -29.27 -5.52
C ILE A 669 -26.27 -30.35 -4.66
N ARG A 670 -26.14 -31.57 -5.17
CA ARG A 670 -25.48 -32.70 -4.49
C ARG A 670 -24.00 -32.43 -4.23
N ILE A 671 -23.29 -31.86 -5.22
CA ILE A 671 -21.89 -31.47 -5.04
C ILE A 671 -21.79 -30.39 -3.96
N GLY A 672 -22.64 -29.36 -4.01
CA GLY A 672 -22.68 -28.30 -2.98
C GLY A 672 -22.93 -28.85 -1.57
N ALA A 673 -23.92 -29.72 -1.41
CA ALA A 673 -24.23 -30.37 -0.14
C ALA A 673 -23.09 -31.27 0.36
N SER A 674 -22.46 -32.04 -0.54
CA SER A 674 -21.32 -32.91 -0.20
C SER A 674 -20.10 -32.11 0.26
N VAL A 675 -19.83 -30.95 -0.35
CA VAL A 675 -18.74 -30.05 0.07
C VAL A 675 -19.04 -29.44 1.45
N ALA A 676 -20.27 -28.98 1.68
CA ALA A 676 -20.67 -28.38 2.95
C ALA A 676 -20.62 -29.39 4.13
N LEU A 677 -21.01 -30.64 3.89
CA LEU A 677 -21.07 -31.68 4.91
C LEU A 677 -19.74 -32.44 5.11
N ALA A 678 -18.79 -32.32 4.18
CA ALA A 678 -17.52 -33.05 4.24
C ALA A 678 -16.70 -32.72 5.49
N GLY A 679 -16.67 -31.46 5.93
CA GLY A 679 -15.97 -31.05 7.15
C GLY A 679 -16.54 -31.72 8.41
N PRO A 680 -17.84 -31.52 8.72
CA PRO A 680 -18.51 -32.17 9.84
C PRO A 680 -18.39 -33.70 9.83
N PHE A 681 -18.66 -34.33 8.69
CA PHE A 681 -18.61 -35.80 8.54
C PHE A 681 -17.21 -36.37 8.77
N SER A 682 -16.17 -35.66 8.31
CA SER A 682 -14.78 -36.04 8.54
C SER A 682 -14.44 -36.09 10.03
N ARG A 683 -14.88 -35.10 10.81
CA ARG A 683 -14.61 -35.01 12.25
C ARG A 683 -15.37 -36.07 13.06
N THR A 684 -16.64 -36.29 12.72
CA THR A 684 -17.54 -37.10 13.56
C THR A 684 -17.53 -38.57 13.21
N VAL A 685 -17.24 -38.93 11.95
CA VAL A 685 -17.33 -40.32 11.47
C VAL A 685 -15.98 -40.89 11.09
N LEU A 686 -15.25 -40.27 10.16
CA LEU A 686 -14.05 -40.87 9.58
C LEU A 686 -12.82 -40.79 10.50
N GLU A 687 -12.60 -39.68 11.19
CA GLU A 687 -11.46 -39.55 12.11
C GLU A 687 -11.50 -40.53 13.29
N PRO A 688 -12.64 -40.71 14.00
CA PRO A 688 -12.76 -41.72 15.05
C PRO A 688 -12.49 -43.13 14.53
N LEU A 689 -13.02 -43.47 13.33
CA LEU A 689 -12.79 -44.76 12.68
C LEU A 689 -11.32 -44.99 12.35
N LYS A 690 -10.64 -43.97 11.81
CA LYS A 690 -9.21 -43.99 11.50
C LYS A 690 -8.36 -44.21 12.75
N ARG A 691 -8.69 -43.54 13.87
CA ARG A 691 -8.00 -43.73 15.17
C ARG A 691 -8.22 -45.13 15.73
N LEU A 692 -9.40 -45.72 15.53
CA LEU A 692 -9.72 -47.10 15.93
C LEU A 692 -8.96 -48.14 15.12
N LEU A 693 -8.80 -47.91 13.81
CA LEU A 693 -8.05 -48.80 12.90
C LEU A 693 -6.54 -48.74 13.12
N LEU A 694 -5.98 -47.56 13.41
CA LEU A 694 -4.54 -47.38 13.65
C LEU A 694 -4.07 -47.97 15.00
N ARG A 695 -4.99 -48.18 15.97
CA ARG A 695 -4.70 -48.85 17.25
C ARG A 695 -4.38 -50.35 17.11
N ARG A 696 -4.57 -50.96 15.92
CA ARG A 696 -4.36 -52.40 15.67
C ARG A 696 -3.02 -52.77 15.02
N SER A 697 -2.12 -51.83 14.75
CA SER A 697 -0.76 -52.15 14.27
C SER A 697 0.23 -52.23 15.45
N PRO A 698 0.85 -53.39 15.74
CA PRO A 698 1.86 -53.50 16.78
C PRO A 698 3.14 -52.77 16.35
N ALA A 699 3.61 -51.85 17.18
CA ALA A 699 4.87 -51.14 17.00
C ALA A 699 6.05 -52.12 17.11
N LYS A 700 6.92 -52.15 16.10
CA LYS A 700 8.25 -52.75 16.21
C LYS A 700 9.08 -51.86 17.14
N THR A 701 9.43 -52.39 18.31
CA THR A 701 10.37 -51.79 19.25
C THR A 701 11.80 -51.92 18.71
N CYS A 702 12.46 -50.79 18.43
CA CYS A 702 13.91 -50.74 18.27
C CYS A 702 14.55 -50.62 19.66
N VAL A 703 15.35 -51.63 20.01
CA VAL A 703 16.24 -51.63 21.18
C VAL A 703 17.54 -50.93 20.78
N SER A 704 17.97 -49.94 21.56
CA SER A 704 19.30 -49.33 21.50
C SER A 704 20.33 -50.19 22.25
N PRO A 705 21.53 -50.46 21.70
CA PRO A 705 22.64 -50.95 22.51
C PRO A 705 23.37 -49.79 23.20
N SER A 706 23.88 -50.13 24.39
CA SER A 706 24.54 -49.37 25.45
C SER A 706 25.63 -48.39 25.05
#